data_AF-A0A8J4ATB4-F1
#
_entry.id   AF-A0A8J4ATB4-F1
#
_cell.length_a   1.000
_cell.length_b   1.000
_cell.length_c   1.000
_cell.angle_alpha   90.00
_cell.angle_beta   90.00
_cell.angle_gamma   90.00
#
_symmetry.space_group_name_H-M   'P 1'
#
loop_
_entity.id
_entity.type
_entity.pdbx_description
1 polymer ?
#
loop_
_entity_poly.entity_id
_entity_poly.type
_entity_poly.pdbx_seq_one_letter_code
_entity_poly.pdbx_strand_id
1 'polypeptide(L)'
;MKRFVTERRQVQSLKQAHPWRSSAKRAANLITDARPKRPDPSGTTASSANVSEAVLRYLQHAYGKHLLIPPLQAPPELEQAPSSTRAAAAAAAEAAPLVESLLVIFPGALLPATAFKNLAEAVQRAAAPHLRLWVGVLEVDWPALVDAVCGPNPPVLEVFQAVKDSDVFGMLLRDLIDYAADEGFVPLGEGPISNLLVACQSGGCLGLVPTAVRTAAASVLIAGVHNSPEYLQLGIFSAETWPRPLMILAGELDGQLRWPLLSPYIAETAAMATKFGPGFTAVYKPVVVVPELNHGNTSNGHARTQRGDITAGVAEYGKCIELLGSLIGAFATAHQTKSTAARSQASRVLLDAVRQSMHMTAPYCIALGLGSPAAAFPAASSAAAAAAAAAAAAAGGGDGQIPPLPLPLPGVTGACRVGGLVAGAQRTAGRDASTALHPGEIAEAEAQAVKLQLRVLADLPPSELRRLRVVATAHTDVDTFLYSQPVMLQEGPQEGEASSWLLHVHVMMHYRALDAPDYWHLVPRAPDYWLKLKCAQFVAAMLRLPNPDQYVTPAPAELNRLALEAALAAAPLPVLERYRTLGRQLEFGPDEDFLRPADSGLQPVHRGTPAAFVRNSRITFKYTQPGNDEASRPQAPAGDASHSLPPQLPQPQPSPGPRLAGPVRVVSPYLLVSAPVNVASLRLSETRFMGPFYVKVISTALAMEWISLDSLREIETPW
;
A
#
# COMPACT_ATOMS: atom_id res chain seq x y z
N MET A 1 39.68 -29.84 2.02
CA MET A 1 40.36 -29.70 0.71
C MET A 1 40.04 -30.80 -0.31
N LYS A 2 40.33 -32.09 -0.07
CA LYS A 2 40.08 -33.16 -1.08
C LYS A 2 38.62 -33.24 -1.53
N ARG A 3 37.66 -33.08 -0.62
CA ARG A 3 36.21 -33.03 -0.93
C ARG A 3 35.82 -31.85 -1.85
N PHE A 4 36.45 -30.69 -1.64
CA PHE A 4 36.25 -29.47 -2.42
C PHE A 4 36.85 -29.58 -3.84
N VAL A 5 37.94 -30.33 -4.00
CA VAL A 5 38.56 -30.59 -5.31
C VAL A 5 37.74 -31.60 -6.13
N THR A 6 37.14 -32.60 -5.47
CA THR A 6 36.26 -33.58 -6.13
C THR A 6 34.96 -32.94 -6.61
N GLU A 7 34.32 -32.08 -5.79
CA GLU A 7 33.12 -31.34 -6.19
C GLU A 7 33.40 -30.38 -7.36
N ARG A 8 34.56 -29.71 -7.38
CA ARG A 8 34.94 -28.82 -8.49
C ARG A 8 35.18 -29.55 -9.82
N ARG A 9 35.72 -30.78 -9.78
CA ARG A 9 35.89 -31.63 -10.97
C ARG A 9 34.56 -32.20 -11.47
N GLN A 10 33.64 -32.54 -10.57
CA GLN A 10 32.28 -32.97 -10.94
C GLN A 10 31.48 -31.84 -11.60
N VAL A 11 31.64 -30.61 -11.11
CA VAL A 11 31.05 -29.41 -11.74
C VAL A 11 31.70 -29.09 -13.10
N GLN A 12 33.00 -29.34 -13.27
CA GLN A 12 33.67 -29.13 -14.57
C GLN A 12 33.32 -30.19 -15.63
N SER A 13 33.07 -31.45 -15.26
CA SER A 13 32.63 -32.47 -16.24
C SER A 13 31.18 -32.26 -16.68
N LEU A 14 30.34 -31.64 -15.84
CA LEU A 14 28.98 -31.24 -16.23
C LEU A 14 28.96 -30.01 -17.16
N LYS A 15 30.01 -29.18 -17.16
CA LYS A 15 30.14 -28.00 -18.03
C LYS A 15 30.51 -28.31 -19.48
N GLN A 16 30.96 -29.52 -19.81
CA GLN A 16 31.38 -29.89 -21.17
C GLN A 16 30.27 -30.53 -22.02
N ALA A 17 29.03 -30.61 -21.52
CA ALA A 17 27.89 -31.12 -22.26
C ALA A 17 26.85 -30.02 -22.55
N HIS A 18 27.00 -29.31 -23.67
CA HIS A 18 25.90 -28.61 -24.34
C HIS A 18 25.90 -29.03 -25.81
N PRO A 19 24.74 -29.37 -26.39
CA PRO A 19 23.72 -28.36 -26.65
C PRO A 19 22.33 -28.70 -26.08
N TRP A 20 21.57 -27.63 -25.86
CA TRP A 20 20.15 -27.62 -25.53
C TRP A 20 19.34 -28.42 -26.57
N ARG A 21 18.88 -29.63 -26.22
CA ARG A 21 17.79 -30.36 -26.89
C ARG A 21 17.01 -31.27 -25.92
N SER A 22 15.69 -31.20 -26.04
CA SER A 22 14.57 -32.00 -25.48
C SER A 22 14.27 -31.93 -23.97
N SER A 23 13.49 -30.90 -23.61
CA SER A 23 12.90 -30.59 -22.30
C SER A 23 12.06 -31.74 -21.70
N ALA A 24 11.37 -32.53 -22.55
CA ALA A 24 10.62 -33.71 -22.12
C ALA A 24 11.48 -34.80 -21.46
N LYS A 25 12.75 -34.94 -21.85
CA LYS A 25 13.69 -35.91 -21.26
C LYS A 25 14.25 -35.42 -19.92
N ARG A 26 14.27 -34.10 -19.67
CA ARG A 26 14.69 -33.51 -18.38
C ARG A 26 13.62 -33.60 -17.31
N ALA A 27 12.35 -33.40 -17.66
CA ALA A 27 11.25 -33.67 -16.73
C ALA A 27 11.33 -35.11 -16.20
N ALA A 28 11.63 -36.07 -17.08
CA ALA A 28 11.84 -37.47 -16.71
C ALA A 28 13.11 -37.75 -15.87
N ASN A 29 14.13 -36.88 -15.92
CA ASN A 29 15.39 -37.05 -15.17
C ASN A 29 15.41 -36.27 -13.85
N LEU A 30 14.63 -35.19 -13.70
CA LEU A 30 14.37 -34.57 -12.39
C LEU A 30 13.63 -35.52 -11.44
N ILE A 31 12.89 -36.50 -12.00
CA ILE A 31 12.18 -37.57 -11.28
C ILE A 31 13.13 -38.56 -10.58
N THR A 32 14.40 -38.69 -11.00
CA THR A 32 15.30 -39.73 -10.48
C THR A 32 16.29 -39.26 -9.39
N ASP A 33 16.61 -37.97 -9.31
CA ASP A 33 17.61 -37.44 -8.35
C ASP A 33 17.04 -36.98 -7.00
N ALA A 34 15.72 -36.97 -6.82
CA ALA A 34 15.05 -36.59 -5.57
C ALA A 34 14.91 -37.73 -4.54
N ARG A 35 15.94 -38.56 -4.31
CA ARG A 35 15.89 -39.58 -3.25
C ARG A 35 16.13 -38.95 -1.85
N PRO A 36 15.18 -39.04 -0.91
CA PRO A 36 15.32 -38.42 0.41
C PRO A 36 16.19 -39.25 1.37
N LYS A 37 16.88 -38.54 2.28
CA LYS A 37 17.44 -39.12 3.51
C LYS A 37 16.30 -39.61 4.42
N ARG A 38 16.53 -40.71 5.15
CA ARG A 38 15.56 -41.36 6.05
C ARG A 38 14.86 -40.37 7.00
N PRO A 39 13.54 -40.51 7.22
CA PRO A 39 12.77 -39.63 8.10
C PRO A 39 13.06 -39.87 9.59
N ASP A 40 13.01 -38.79 10.37
CA ASP A 40 13.05 -38.74 11.83
C ASP A 40 11.64 -39.06 12.40
N PRO A 41 11.49 -40.01 13.34
CA PRO A 41 10.18 -40.51 13.77
C PRO A 41 9.36 -39.62 14.74
N SER A 42 9.76 -38.38 15.05
CA SER A 42 8.94 -37.48 15.89
C SER A 42 7.90 -36.73 15.06
N GLY A 43 6.71 -37.31 14.90
CA GLY A 43 5.63 -36.75 14.07
C GLY A 43 5.11 -35.37 14.53
N THR A 44 5.05 -34.42 13.59
CA THR A 44 3.83 -33.74 13.07
C THR A 44 4.27 -32.65 12.09
N THR A 45 4.54 -33.05 10.85
CA THR A 45 4.44 -32.22 9.64
C THR A 45 4.18 -33.19 8.48
N ALA A 46 3.35 -32.82 7.50
CA ALA A 46 3.26 -33.58 6.27
C ALA A 46 4.69 -33.78 5.74
N SER A 47 5.13 -35.03 5.57
CA SER A 47 6.54 -35.27 5.23
C SER A 47 6.86 -34.54 3.92
N SER A 48 8.00 -33.83 3.87
CA SER A 48 8.43 -33.04 2.72
C SER A 48 8.45 -33.86 1.40
N ALA A 49 8.51 -35.19 1.50
CA ALA A 49 8.40 -36.11 0.38
C ALA A 49 7.02 -36.06 -0.31
N ASN A 50 5.92 -35.99 0.44
CA ASN A 50 4.57 -35.98 -0.14
C ASN A 50 4.26 -34.67 -0.88
N VAL A 51 4.73 -33.54 -0.36
CA VAL A 51 4.63 -32.23 -1.02
C VAL A 51 5.37 -32.25 -2.36
N SER A 52 6.54 -32.92 -2.42
CA SER A 52 7.31 -33.00 -3.66
C SER A 52 6.59 -33.77 -4.79
N GLU A 53 5.88 -34.87 -4.48
CA GLU A 53 5.17 -35.65 -5.50
C GLU A 53 3.91 -34.93 -6.01
N ALA A 54 3.13 -34.31 -5.12
CA ALA A 54 1.95 -33.54 -5.48
C ALA A 54 2.32 -32.32 -6.35
N VAL A 55 3.38 -31.60 -5.98
CA VAL A 55 3.92 -30.49 -6.78
C VAL A 55 4.39 -30.98 -8.16
N LEU A 56 5.04 -32.15 -8.26
CA LEU A 56 5.43 -32.71 -9.55
C LEU A 56 4.23 -33.04 -10.44
N ARG A 57 3.16 -33.63 -9.89
CA ARG A 57 1.92 -33.89 -10.64
C ARG A 57 1.26 -32.60 -11.10
N TYR A 58 1.25 -31.58 -10.24
CA TYR A 58 0.78 -30.25 -10.60
C TYR A 58 1.55 -29.67 -11.78
N LEU A 59 2.88 -29.72 -11.73
CA LEU A 59 3.75 -29.21 -12.81
C LEU A 59 3.52 -29.96 -14.11
N GLN A 60 3.31 -31.27 -14.08
CA GLN A 60 2.95 -32.05 -15.27
C GLN A 60 1.63 -31.59 -15.90
N HIS A 61 0.66 -31.16 -15.08
CA HIS A 61 -0.61 -30.63 -15.57
C HIS A 61 -0.49 -29.20 -16.12
N ALA A 62 0.39 -28.38 -15.55
CA ALA A 62 0.63 -27.00 -15.97
C ALA A 62 1.56 -26.88 -17.19
N TYR A 63 2.40 -27.89 -17.40
CA TYR A 63 3.42 -27.93 -18.46
C TYR A 63 2.83 -27.59 -19.85
N GLY A 64 3.45 -26.65 -20.56
CA GLY A 64 3.06 -26.29 -21.92
C GLY A 64 1.73 -25.55 -22.05
N LYS A 65 1.09 -25.12 -20.95
CA LYS A 65 -0.13 -24.29 -20.99
C LYS A 65 0.14 -22.79 -20.89
N HIS A 66 1.41 -22.40 -20.78
CA HIS A 66 1.80 -21.01 -20.74
C HIS A 66 1.40 -20.27 -22.01
N LEU A 67 1.01 -19.00 -21.86
CA LEU A 67 0.78 -18.13 -23.00
C LEU A 67 2.10 -17.47 -23.39
N LEU A 68 2.59 -17.71 -24.59
CA LEU A 68 3.73 -17.00 -25.16
C LEU A 68 3.25 -16.14 -26.33
N ILE A 69 3.50 -14.83 -26.24
CA ILE A 69 3.17 -13.85 -27.26
C ILE A 69 4.47 -13.47 -27.95
N PRO A 70 4.64 -13.79 -29.24
CA PRO A 70 5.84 -13.43 -29.97
C PRO A 70 5.96 -11.91 -30.09
N PRO A 71 7.16 -11.38 -30.33
CA PRO A 71 7.36 -9.96 -30.58
C PRO A 71 6.46 -9.48 -31.71
N LEU A 72 5.82 -8.32 -31.54
CA LEU A 72 5.09 -7.68 -32.63
C LEU A 72 6.03 -7.48 -33.81
N GLN A 73 5.58 -7.86 -35.00
CA GLN A 73 6.29 -7.52 -36.22
C GLN A 73 6.36 -5.99 -36.30
N ALA A 74 7.46 -5.46 -36.83
CA ALA A 74 7.59 -4.03 -37.04
C ALA A 74 6.35 -3.55 -37.83
N PRO A 75 5.66 -2.49 -37.38
CA PRO A 75 4.42 -2.08 -37.99
C PRO A 75 4.64 -1.80 -39.48
N PRO A 76 3.79 -2.32 -40.38
CA PRO A 76 3.94 -2.14 -41.84
C PRO A 76 3.87 -0.66 -42.24
N GLU A 77 3.42 0.23 -41.37
CA GLU A 77 3.44 1.68 -41.58
C GLU A 77 4.86 2.26 -41.64
N LEU A 78 5.84 1.69 -40.93
CA LEU A 78 7.25 2.00 -41.16
C LEU A 78 7.69 1.56 -42.56
N GLU A 79 7.00 0.58 -43.15
CA GLU A 79 7.21 0.18 -44.52
C GLU A 79 6.45 1.04 -45.56
N GLN A 80 5.52 1.89 -45.13
CA GLN A 80 4.72 2.73 -46.01
C GLN A 80 5.03 4.22 -45.86
N ALA A 81 5.83 4.62 -44.86
CA ALA A 81 6.25 6.00 -44.67
C ALA A 81 7.04 6.54 -45.90
N PRO A 82 6.89 7.84 -46.24
CA PRO A 82 7.63 8.48 -47.33
C PRO A 82 9.14 8.23 -47.21
N SER A 83 9.84 8.05 -48.33
CA SER A 83 11.26 7.64 -48.34
C SER A 83 12.17 8.55 -47.51
N SER A 84 11.84 9.84 -47.37
CA SER A 84 12.57 10.80 -46.54
C SER A 84 12.37 10.57 -45.03
N THR A 85 11.14 10.31 -44.58
CA THR A 85 10.83 9.96 -43.18
C THR A 85 11.41 8.59 -42.84
N ARG A 86 11.37 7.66 -43.80
CA ARG A 86 11.99 6.35 -43.71
C ARG A 86 13.50 6.46 -43.62
N ALA A 87 14.16 7.32 -44.39
CA ALA A 87 15.60 7.53 -44.32
C ALA A 87 16.04 8.16 -42.99
N ALA A 88 15.27 9.10 -42.44
CA ALA A 88 15.57 9.70 -41.13
C ALA A 88 15.34 8.71 -39.97
N ALA A 89 14.22 7.97 -40.00
CA ALA A 89 13.93 6.92 -39.02
C ALA A 89 14.89 5.74 -39.14
N ALA A 90 15.26 5.34 -40.37
CA ALA A 90 16.24 4.30 -40.65
C ALA A 90 17.65 4.75 -40.25
N ALA A 91 18.08 5.99 -40.54
CA ALA A 91 19.38 6.48 -40.07
C ALA A 91 19.48 6.54 -38.53
N ALA A 92 18.37 6.83 -37.85
CA ALA A 92 18.28 6.78 -36.39
C ALA A 92 18.18 5.34 -35.85
N ALA A 93 17.61 4.41 -36.61
CA ALA A 93 17.43 3.00 -36.25
C ALA A 93 18.63 2.10 -36.63
N GLU A 94 19.36 2.41 -37.70
CA GLU A 94 20.49 1.64 -38.24
C GLU A 94 21.69 1.62 -37.29
N ALA A 95 21.78 2.53 -36.32
CA ALA A 95 22.90 2.59 -35.40
C ALA A 95 22.76 1.68 -34.16
N ALA A 96 21.54 1.24 -33.81
CA ALA A 96 21.32 0.47 -32.58
C ALA A 96 21.01 -1.01 -32.90
N PRO A 97 21.85 -1.97 -32.44
CA PRO A 97 21.57 -3.38 -32.65
C PRO A 97 20.26 -3.78 -31.99
N LEU A 98 19.45 -4.58 -32.69
CA LEU A 98 18.26 -5.22 -32.14
C LEU A 98 18.63 -5.99 -30.86
N VAL A 99 17.90 -5.75 -29.78
CA VAL A 99 18.06 -6.49 -28.52
C VAL A 99 16.82 -7.31 -28.28
N GLU A 100 17.01 -8.60 -28.02
CA GLU A 100 15.92 -9.49 -27.63
C GLU A 100 15.77 -9.51 -26.11
N SER A 101 14.54 -9.45 -25.62
CA SER A 101 14.23 -9.57 -24.19
C SER A 101 12.94 -10.34 -24.00
N LEU A 102 12.82 -10.98 -22.84
CA LEU A 102 11.62 -11.69 -22.42
C LEU A 102 11.06 -11.03 -21.16
N LEU A 103 9.79 -10.63 -21.20
CA LEU A 103 9.01 -10.27 -20.02
C LEU A 103 8.13 -11.46 -19.65
N VAL A 104 8.27 -11.97 -18.43
CA VAL A 104 7.38 -13.01 -17.90
C VAL A 104 6.43 -12.41 -16.88
N ILE A 105 5.13 -12.62 -17.05
CA ILE A 105 4.07 -12.18 -16.14
C ILE A 105 3.62 -13.35 -15.26
N PHE A 106 3.67 -13.15 -13.94
CA PHE A 106 3.10 -14.06 -12.94
C PHE A 106 1.69 -13.56 -12.63
N PRO A 107 0.64 -14.29 -13.03
CA PRO A 107 -0.73 -13.83 -12.85
C PRO A 107 -1.13 -13.84 -11.38
N GLY A 108 -2.11 -12.99 -11.04
CA GLY A 108 -2.75 -13.02 -9.73
C GLY A 108 -3.53 -14.29 -9.46
N ALA A 109 -3.96 -14.42 -8.21
CA ALA A 109 -4.80 -15.52 -7.76
C ALA A 109 -6.08 -15.63 -8.60
N LEU A 110 -6.32 -16.83 -9.14
CA LEU A 110 -7.52 -17.16 -9.92
C LEU A 110 -7.66 -16.38 -11.24
N LEU A 111 -6.55 -16.00 -11.86
CA LEU A 111 -6.54 -15.38 -13.19
C LEU A 111 -5.85 -16.30 -14.19
N PRO A 112 -6.49 -16.62 -15.34
CA PRO A 112 -5.84 -17.39 -16.40
C PRO A 112 -4.79 -16.55 -17.13
N ALA A 113 -3.83 -17.20 -17.79
CA ALA A 113 -2.81 -16.51 -18.58
C ALA A 113 -3.40 -15.55 -19.64
N THR A 114 -4.53 -15.93 -20.24
CA THR A 114 -5.24 -15.13 -21.26
C THR A 114 -5.76 -13.79 -20.75
N ALA A 115 -5.93 -13.62 -19.43
CA ALA A 115 -6.34 -12.36 -18.82
C ALA A 115 -5.31 -11.24 -19.05
N PHE A 116 -4.05 -11.57 -19.34
CA PHE A 116 -2.96 -10.60 -19.51
C PHE A 116 -2.59 -10.33 -20.97
N LYS A 117 -3.33 -10.90 -21.93
CA LYS A 117 -3.01 -10.73 -23.37
C LYS A 117 -3.00 -9.25 -23.79
N ASN A 118 -4.03 -8.49 -23.44
CA ASN A 118 -4.11 -7.07 -23.83
C ASN A 118 -2.99 -6.25 -23.19
N LEU A 119 -2.66 -6.53 -21.93
CA LEU A 119 -1.53 -5.88 -21.26
C LEU A 119 -0.22 -6.20 -21.98
N ALA A 120 0.04 -7.46 -22.28
CA ALA A 120 1.25 -7.90 -22.96
C ALA A 120 1.42 -7.20 -24.32
N GLU A 121 0.36 -7.14 -25.13
CA GLU A 121 0.38 -6.44 -26.42
C GLU A 121 0.61 -4.93 -26.26
N ALA A 122 0.00 -4.29 -25.24
CA ALA A 122 0.22 -2.88 -24.95
C ALA A 122 1.67 -2.59 -24.53
N VAL A 123 2.28 -3.47 -23.71
CA VAL A 123 3.70 -3.38 -23.35
C VAL A 123 4.58 -3.48 -24.59
N GLN A 124 4.30 -4.41 -25.50
CA GLN A 124 5.07 -4.56 -26.74
C GLN A 124 4.94 -3.33 -27.65
N ARG A 125 3.75 -2.75 -27.78
CA ARG A 125 3.54 -1.51 -28.55
C ARG A 125 4.29 -0.31 -27.96
N ALA A 126 4.35 -0.22 -26.63
CA ALA A 126 5.01 0.89 -25.94
C ALA A 126 6.53 0.74 -25.80
N ALA A 127 7.04 -0.49 -25.87
CA ALA A 127 8.47 -0.75 -25.87
C ALA A 127 9.16 -0.10 -27.08
N ALA A 128 10.42 0.28 -26.93
CA ALA A 128 11.14 0.91 -28.04
C ALA A 128 11.24 -0.01 -29.27
N PRO A 129 11.17 0.52 -30.50
CA PRO A 129 11.11 -0.31 -31.71
C PRO A 129 12.26 -1.31 -31.92
N HIS A 130 13.43 -1.07 -31.34
CA HIS A 130 14.60 -1.95 -31.44
C HIS A 130 14.72 -2.94 -30.27
N LEU A 131 13.78 -2.91 -29.31
CA LEU A 131 13.62 -3.91 -28.28
C LEU A 131 12.63 -4.97 -28.77
N ARG A 132 13.15 -6.09 -29.26
CA ARG A 132 12.34 -7.24 -29.66
C ARG A 132 11.87 -7.95 -28.39
N LEU A 133 10.72 -7.51 -27.87
CA LEU A 133 10.18 -7.95 -26.60
C LEU A 133 9.22 -9.14 -26.78
N TRP A 134 9.63 -10.29 -26.27
CA TRP A 134 8.77 -11.45 -26.04
C TRP A 134 7.99 -11.24 -24.74
N VAL A 135 6.73 -11.68 -24.71
CA VAL A 135 5.95 -11.67 -23.46
C VAL A 135 5.38 -13.05 -23.20
N GLY A 136 5.78 -13.65 -22.09
CA GLY A 136 5.21 -14.89 -21.60
C GLY A 136 4.35 -14.66 -20.37
N VAL A 137 3.26 -15.41 -20.21
CA VAL A 137 2.39 -15.38 -19.04
C VAL A 137 2.30 -16.78 -18.48
N LEU A 138 2.62 -16.93 -17.19
CA LEU A 138 2.49 -18.22 -16.53
C LEU A 138 1.03 -18.64 -16.46
N GLU A 139 0.79 -19.94 -16.56
CA GLU A 139 -0.52 -20.53 -16.32
C GLU A 139 -0.44 -21.19 -14.94
N VAL A 140 -1.31 -20.76 -14.03
CA VAL A 140 -1.29 -21.20 -12.63
C VAL A 140 -2.70 -21.62 -12.24
N ASP A 141 -2.94 -22.93 -12.16
CA ASP A 141 -4.15 -23.47 -11.55
C ASP A 141 -4.03 -23.33 -10.02
N TRP A 142 -4.52 -22.20 -9.50
CA TRP A 142 -4.42 -21.89 -8.08
C TRP A 142 -5.11 -22.92 -7.17
N PRO A 143 -6.35 -23.36 -7.42
CA PRO A 143 -6.96 -24.45 -6.64
C PRO A 143 -6.09 -25.70 -6.58
N ALA A 144 -5.56 -26.17 -7.72
CA ALA A 144 -4.71 -27.36 -7.75
C ALA A 144 -3.36 -27.12 -7.07
N LEU A 145 -2.78 -25.92 -7.19
CA LEU A 145 -1.55 -25.55 -6.50
C LEU A 145 -1.73 -25.55 -4.97
N VAL A 146 -2.81 -24.92 -4.49
CA VAL A 146 -3.13 -24.84 -3.06
C VAL A 146 -3.36 -26.24 -2.48
N ASP A 147 -4.13 -27.08 -3.17
CA ASP A 147 -4.35 -28.47 -2.76
C ASP A 147 -3.02 -29.25 -2.71
N ALA A 148 -2.14 -29.06 -3.71
CA ALA A 148 -0.85 -29.73 -3.77
C ALA A 148 0.13 -29.31 -2.65
N VAL A 149 0.14 -28.03 -2.24
CA VAL A 149 1.10 -27.52 -1.25
C VAL A 149 0.58 -27.50 0.19
N CYS A 150 -0.73 -27.40 0.38
CA CYS A 150 -1.35 -27.22 1.71
C CYS A 150 -2.40 -28.29 2.05
N GLY A 151 -2.94 -29.01 1.06
CA GLY A 151 -4.14 -29.83 1.22
C GLY A 151 -5.44 -29.00 1.18
N PRO A 152 -6.57 -29.58 1.60
CA PRO A 152 -7.89 -28.94 1.48
C PRO A 152 -8.14 -27.88 2.56
N ASN A 153 -8.74 -26.75 2.15
CA ASN A 153 -9.19 -25.65 3.02
C ASN A 153 -8.16 -25.05 4.01
N PRO A 154 -6.92 -24.77 3.57
CA PRO A 154 -5.92 -24.14 4.44
C PRO A 154 -6.27 -22.68 4.77
N PRO A 155 -5.86 -22.18 5.95
CA PRO A 155 -5.84 -20.75 6.24
C PRO A 155 -5.03 -19.97 5.19
N VAL A 156 -5.48 -18.77 4.82
CA VAL A 156 -4.85 -17.96 3.75
C VAL A 156 -3.36 -17.67 4.01
N LEU A 157 -3.00 -17.43 5.28
CA LEU A 157 -1.60 -17.22 5.68
C LEU A 157 -0.72 -18.44 5.42
N GLU A 158 -1.24 -19.64 5.69
CA GLU A 158 -0.51 -20.89 5.44
C GLU A 158 -0.34 -21.11 3.94
N VAL A 159 -1.36 -20.80 3.13
CA VAL A 159 -1.25 -20.83 1.66
C VAL A 159 -0.10 -19.95 1.18
N PHE A 160 -0.04 -18.71 1.65
CA PHE A 160 0.97 -17.76 1.19
C PHE A 160 2.38 -18.23 1.55
N GLN A 161 2.56 -18.79 2.75
CA GLN A 161 3.85 -19.31 3.19
C GLN A 161 4.23 -20.59 2.43
N ALA A 162 3.31 -21.55 2.29
CA ALA A 162 3.58 -22.82 1.61
C ALA A 162 3.87 -22.64 0.11
N VAL A 163 3.12 -21.78 -0.58
CA VAL A 163 3.37 -21.45 -1.99
C VAL A 163 4.75 -20.81 -2.15
N LYS A 164 5.11 -19.87 -1.26
CA LYS A 164 6.45 -19.24 -1.24
C LYS A 164 7.57 -20.27 -1.04
N ASP A 165 7.38 -21.25 -0.16
CA ASP A 165 8.40 -22.25 0.17
C ASP A 165 8.52 -23.37 -0.89
N SER A 166 7.52 -23.54 -1.76
CA SER A 166 7.46 -24.63 -2.75
C SER A 166 8.33 -24.45 -4.00
N ASP A 167 8.85 -23.25 -4.29
CA ASP A 167 9.52 -22.87 -5.56
C ASP A 167 8.71 -23.16 -6.84
N VAL A 168 7.38 -23.34 -6.76
CA VAL A 168 6.56 -23.67 -7.94
C VAL A 168 6.70 -22.60 -9.04
N PHE A 169 6.66 -21.32 -8.67
CA PHE A 169 6.87 -20.22 -9.62
C PHE A 169 8.25 -20.26 -10.29
N GLY A 170 9.28 -20.71 -9.57
CA GLY A 170 10.61 -20.90 -10.13
C GLY A 170 10.66 -22.02 -11.16
N MET A 171 9.93 -23.11 -10.92
CA MET A 171 9.80 -24.23 -11.86
C MET A 171 9.01 -23.83 -13.11
N LEU A 172 7.88 -23.15 -12.95
CA LEU A 172 7.06 -22.65 -14.07
C LEU A 172 7.80 -21.58 -14.89
N LEU A 173 8.56 -20.69 -14.25
CA LEU A 173 9.39 -19.72 -14.95
C LEU A 173 10.43 -20.41 -15.84
N ARG A 174 11.10 -21.46 -15.33
CA ARG A 174 12.07 -22.23 -16.11
C ARG A 174 11.42 -22.90 -17.33
N ASP A 175 10.25 -23.50 -17.16
CA ASP A 175 9.50 -24.11 -18.27
C ASP A 175 9.15 -23.09 -19.36
N LEU A 176 8.63 -21.91 -18.96
CA LEU A 176 8.32 -20.85 -19.91
C LEU A 176 9.57 -20.29 -20.62
N ILE A 177 10.72 -20.20 -19.94
CA ILE A 177 11.98 -19.79 -20.58
C ILE A 177 12.42 -20.83 -21.60
N ASP A 178 12.35 -22.11 -21.26
CA ASP A 178 12.67 -23.22 -22.18
C ASP A 178 11.73 -23.19 -23.39
N TYR A 179 10.43 -22.98 -23.18
CA TYR A 179 9.45 -22.83 -24.26
C TYR A 179 9.75 -21.63 -25.16
N ALA A 180 10.05 -20.45 -24.57
CA ALA A 180 10.44 -19.28 -25.34
C ALA A 180 11.73 -19.52 -26.14
N ALA A 181 12.68 -20.28 -25.58
CA ALA A 181 13.92 -20.62 -26.27
C ALA A 181 13.70 -21.55 -27.46
N ASP A 182 12.78 -22.52 -27.33
CA ASP A 182 12.37 -23.38 -28.44
C ASP A 182 11.68 -22.58 -29.57
N GLU A 183 10.99 -21.48 -29.24
CA GLU A 183 10.38 -20.54 -30.19
C GLU A 183 11.36 -19.47 -30.73
N GLY A 184 12.61 -19.47 -30.25
CA GLY A 184 13.70 -18.67 -30.80
C GLY A 184 14.18 -17.50 -29.93
N PHE A 185 13.70 -17.36 -28.70
CA PHE A 185 14.29 -16.42 -27.73
C PHE A 185 15.66 -16.92 -27.25
N VAL A 186 16.67 -16.06 -27.19
CA VAL A 186 18.00 -16.44 -26.68
C VAL A 186 18.23 -15.86 -25.27
N PRO A 187 18.19 -16.67 -24.20
CA PRO A 187 18.50 -16.20 -22.86
C PRO A 187 19.99 -15.85 -22.73
N LEU A 188 20.30 -14.69 -22.15
CA LEU A 188 21.67 -14.19 -22.00
C LEU A 188 22.15 -14.28 -20.55
N GLY A 189 23.20 -15.06 -20.29
CA GLY A 189 23.91 -15.13 -19.00
C GLY A 189 24.01 -16.54 -18.40
N GLU A 190 25.11 -16.82 -17.68
CA GLU A 190 25.30 -18.08 -16.93
C GLU A 190 24.67 -18.06 -15.51
N GLY A 191 24.04 -16.94 -15.13
CA GLY A 191 23.43 -16.74 -13.83
C GLY A 191 22.08 -16.03 -13.99
N PRO A 192 21.90 -14.80 -13.46
CA PRO A 192 20.75 -13.99 -13.82
C PRO A 192 20.69 -13.81 -15.34
N ILE A 193 19.52 -14.06 -15.93
CA ILE A 193 19.29 -13.86 -17.36
C ILE A 193 19.15 -12.34 -17.57
N SER A 194 20.18 -11.73 -18.17
CA SER A 194 20.31 -10.28 -18.27
C SER A 194 19.23 -9.65 -19.15
N ASN A 195 18.62 -10.43 -20.03
CA ASN A 195 17.51 -10.03 -20.89
C ASN A 195 16.14 -10.61 -20.47
N LEU A 196 16.00 -10.97 -19.20
CA LEU A 196 14.73 -11.41 -18.60
C LEU A 196 14.21 -10.34 -17.63
N LEU A 197 12.94 -9.98 -17.77
CA LEU A 197 12.16 -9.23 -16.79
C LEU A 197 11.06 -10.11 -16.23
N VAL A 198 10.70 -9.89 -14.97
CA VAL A 198 9.55 -10.54 -14.35
C VAL A 198 8.58 -9.48 -13.86
N ALA A 199 7.33 -9.57 -14.28
CA ALA A 199 6.21 -8.84 -13.69
C ALA A 199 5.36 -9.77 -12.84
N CYS A 200 4.95 -9.33 -11.66
CA CYS A 200 4.08 -10.11 -10.79
C CYS A 200 2.83 -9.29 -10.46
N GLN A 201 1.66 -9.86 -10.70
CA GLN A 201 0.39 -9.21 -10.37
C GLN A 201 -0.23 -9.83 -9.12
N SER A 202 -0.62 -9.02 -8.13
CA SER A 202 -1.34 -9.47 -6.92
C SER A 202 -0.76 -10.75 -6.30
N GLY A 203 -1.55 -11.84 -6.20
CA GLY A 203 -1.11 -13.15 -5.69
C GLY A 203 0.12 -13.75 -6.39
N GLY A 204 0.40 -13.37 -7.65
CA GLY A 204 1.62 -13.76 -8.35
C GLY A 204 2.91 -13.25 -7.69
N CYS A 205 2.82 -12.22 -6.84
CA CYS A 205 3.95 -11.72 -6.06
C CYS A 205 4.48 -12.72 -5.02
N LEU A 206 3.70 -13.75 -4.66
CA LEU A 206 4.16 -14.84 -3.79
C LEU A 206 5.38 -15.58 -4.38
N GLY A 207 5.50 -15.61 -5.70
CA GLY A 207 6.64 -16.21 -6.40
C GLY A 207 7.86 -15.32 -6.57
N LEU A 208 7.76 -14.01 -6.25
CA LEU A 208 8.76 -13.00 -6.62
C LEU A 208 10.12 -13.24 -5.93
N VAL A 209 10.16 -13.26 -4.60
CA VAL A 209 11.43 -13.24 -3.84
C VAL A 209 12.34 -14.45 -4.14
N PRO A 210 11.87 -15.72 -4.05
CA PRO A 210 12.74 -16.86 -4.30
C PRO A 210 13.23 -16.94 -5.75
N THR A 211 12.41 -16.47 -6.71
CA THR A 211 12.62 -16.70 -8.13
C THR A 211 13.22 -15.49 -8.87
N ALA A 212 12.57 -14.33 -8.78
CA ALA A 212 12.90 -13.16 -9.60
C ALA A 212 14.23 -12.53 -9.17
N VAL A 213 14.54 -12.47 -7.87
CA VAL A 213 15.82 -11.97 -7.34
C VAL A 213 17.00 -12.68 -7.96
N ARG A 214 16.87 -13.99 -8.18
CA ARG A 214 17.97 -14.82 -8.66
C ARG A 214 18.06 -14.75 -10.18
N THR A 215 16.93 -14.83 -10.87
CA THR A 215 16.91 -15.11 -12.31
C THR A 215 16.72 -13.87 -13.19
N ALA A 216 15.96 -12.86 -12.77
CA ALA A 216 15.51 -11.78 -13.67
C ALA A 216 16.34 -10.49 -13.52
N ALA A 217 16.72 -9.85 -14.62
CA ALA A 217 17.48 -8.60 -14.63
C ALA A 217 16.73 -7.43 -13.97
N ALA A 218 15.41 -7.41 -14.06
CA ALA A 218 14.55 -6.40 -13.47
C ALA A 218 13.18 -6.99 -13.07
N SER A 219 12.48 -6.32 -12.15
CA SER A 219 11.18 -6.78 -11.67
C SER A 219 10.13 -5.67 -11.66
N VAL A 220 8.88 -6.04 -11.89
CA VAL A 220 7.70 -5.17 -11.80
C VAL A 220 6.67 -5.79 -10.88
N LEU A 221 6.16 -5.04 -9.90
CA LEU A 221 5.00 -5.44 -9.10
C LEU A 221 3.79 -4.66 -9.60
N ILE A 222 2.71 -5.36 -9.95
CA ILE A 222 1.49 -4.77 -10.49
C ILE A 222 0.37 -5.06 -9.51
N ALA A 223 -0.20 -4.03 -8.87
CA ALA A 223 -1.18 -4.20 -7.80
C ALA A 223 -0.71 -5.30 -6.83
N GLY A 224 0.53 -5.15 -6.37
CA GLY A 224 1.33 -6.21 -5.74
C GLY A 224 2.28 -5.63 -4.69
N VAL A 225 2.75 -6.50 -3.79
CA VAL A 225 3.77 -6.15 -2.78
C VAL A 225 4.87 -7.20 -2.77
N HIS A 226 6.05 -6.76 -2.36
CA HIS A 226 7.26 -7.56 -2.43
C HIS A 226 7.19 -8.87 -1.63
N ASN A 227 6.57 -8.86 -0.44
CA ASN A 227 6.51 -10.02 0.45
C ASN A 227 5.13 -10.10 1.12
N SER A 228 4.15 -10.73 0.46
CA SER A 228 2.76 -10.77 0.94
C SER A 228 2.59 -11.32 2.37
N PRO A 229 3.34 -12.35 2.84
CA PRO A 229 3.29 -12.78 4.25
C PRO A 229 3.76 -11.72 5.25
N GLU A 230 4.94 -11.11 5.03
CA GLU A 230 5.44 -10.04 5.91
C GLU A 230 4.58 -8.79 5.81
N TYR A 231 4.00 -8.54 4.65
CA TYR A 231 3.09 -7.45 4.42
C TYR A 231 1.81 -7.53 5.26
N LEU A 232 1.27 -8.74 5.50
CA LEU A 232 0.18 -8.95 6.46
C LEU A 232 0.58 -8.61 7.89
N GLN A 233 1.87 -8.70 8.18
CA GLN A 233 2.49 -8.33 9.45
C GLN A 233 3.05 -6.90 9.43
N LEU A 234 2.84 -6.15 8.34
CA LEU A 234 3.35 -4.79 8.14
C LEU A 234 4.89 -4.71 8.16
N GLY A 235 5.56 -5.83 7.87
CA GLY A 235 6.97 -5.88 7.54
C GLY A 235 7.19 -5.26 6.17
N ILE A 236 7.99 -4.19 6.15
CA ILE A 236 8.37 -3.48 4.92
C ILE A 236 9.77 -3.95 4.55
N PHE A 237 9.91 -4.47 3.34
CA PHE A 237 11.21 -4.72 2.75
C PHE A 237 11.74 -3.42 2.15
N SER A 238 13.01 -3.09 2.38
CA SER A 238 13.60 -1.87 1.81
C SER A 238 13.83 -2.01 0.30
N ALA A 239 13.12 -1.22 -0.50
CA ALA A 239 13.33 -1.13 -1.94
C ALA A 239 14.76 -0.68 -2.28
N GLU A 240 15.39 0.12 -1.42
CA GLU A 240 16.80 0.50 -1.54
C GLU A 240 17.72 -0.72 -1.53
N THR A 241 17.46 -1.68 -0.62
CA THR A 241 18.27 -2.91 -0.50
C THR A 241 18.01 -3.95 -1.58
N TRP A 242 16.97 -3.77 -2.40
CA TRP A 242 16.71 -4.68 -3.51
C TRP A 242 17.84 -4.56 -4.55
N PRO A 243 18.50 -5.65 -4.97
CA PRO A 243 19.75 -5.59 -5.71
C PRO A 243 19.61 -5.17 -7.18
N ARG A 244 18.39 -5.13 -7.71
CA ARG A 244 18.11 -4.91 -9.15
C ARG A 244 17.12 -3.78 -9.36
N PRO A 245 16.87 -3.32 -10.59
CA PRO A 245 15.73 -2.47 -10.86
C PRO A 245 14.41 -3.11 -10.39
N LEU A 246 13.58 -2.34 -9.70
CA LEU A 246 12.26 -2.74 -9.21
C LEU A 246 11.26 -1.62 -9.43
N MET A 247 10.23 -1.88 -10.22
CA MET A 247 9.09 -0.99 -10.34
C MET A 247 7.92 -1.51 -9.50
N ILE A 248 7.23 -0.62 -8.80
CA ILE A 248 5.99 -0.93 -8.08
C ILE A 248 4.87 -0.07 -8.68
N LEU A 249 3.85 -0.72 -9.22
CA LEU A 249 2.65 -0.12 -9.79
C LEU A 249 1.44 -0.45 -8.91
N ALA A 250 0.66 0.56 -8.53
CA ALA A 250 -0.64 0.37 -7.90
C ALA A 250 -1.71 1.21 -8.60
N GLY A 251 -2.95 0.73 -8.55
CA GLY A 251 -4.10 1.54 -8.93
C GLY A 251 -4.49 2.53 -7.82
N GLU A 252 -4.82 3.75 -8.21
CA GLU A 252 -5.40 4.74 -7.29
C GLU A 252 -6.71 4.22 -6.67
N LEU A 253 -7.52 3.49 -7.44
CA LEU A 253 -8.81 2.94 -7.03
C LEU A 253 -8.74 1.43 -6.78
N ASP A 254 -7.54 0.90 -6.53
CA ASP A 254 -7.35 -0.50 -6.16
C ASP A 254 -7.89 -0.73 -4.75
N GLY A 255 -8.92 -1.57 -4.64
CA GLY A 255 -9.53 -1.91 -3.36
C GLY A 255 -8.99 -3.19 -2.72
N GLN A 256 -8.26 -4.01 -3.49
CA GLN A 256 -7.67 -5.27 -3.02
C GLN A 256 -6.23 -5.09 -2.55
N LEU A 257 -5.42 -4.30 -3.25
CA LEU A 257 -4.11 -3.84 -2.79
C LEU A 257 -4.06 -2.32 -2.88
N ARG A 258 -4.73 -1.70 -1.92
CA ARG A 258 -4.86 -0.25 -1.79
C ARG A 258 -3.48 0.43 -1.79
N TRP A 259 -3.31 1.46 -2.61
CA TRP A 259 -2.05 2.21 -2.66
C TRP A 259 -1.58 2.82 -1.32
N PRO A 260 -2.43 3.16 -0.32
CA PRO A 260 -1.97 3.59 1.00
C PRO A 260 -1.03 2.57 1.68
N LEU A 261 -1.19 1.29 1.33
CA LEU A 261 -0.31 0.23 1.80
C LEU A 261 1.11 0.33 1.21
N LEU A 262 1.28 1.10 0.14
CA LEU A 262 2.57 1.42 -0.46
C LEU A 262 3.20 2.71 0.08
N SER A 263 2.54 3.43 0.99
CA SER A 263 3.07 4.70 1.53
C SER A 263 4.50 4.60 2.09
N PRO A 264 4.97 3.49 2.70
CA PRO A 264 6.37 3.36 3.07
C PRO A 264 7.32 3.29 1.87
N TYR A 265 6.94 2.58 0.80
CA TYR A 265 7.73 2.53 -0.44
C TYR A 265 7.73 3.88 -1.17
N ILE A 266 6.63 4.62 -1.14
CA ILE A 266 6.54 5.99 -1.67
C ILE A 266 7.51 6.91 -0.92
N ALA A 267 7.50 6.87 0.42
CA ALA A 267 8.41 7.65 1.25
C ALA A 267 9.88 7.23 1.04
N GLU A 268 10.17 5.93 0.99
CA GLU A 268 11.51 5.42 0.70
C GLU A 268 12.00 5.86 -0.68
N THR A 269 11.13 5.84 -1.70
CA THR A 269 11.44 6.34 -3.05
C THR A 269 11.79 7.84 -3.02
N ALA A 270 11.07 8.66 -2.26
CA ALA A 270 11.41 10.08 -2.09
C ALA A 270 12.75 10.28 -1.34
N ALA A 271 13.03 9.47 -0.34
CA ALA A 271 14.31 9.46 0.37
C ALA A 271 15.47 9.07 -0.57
N MET A 272 15.29 8.03 -1.37
CA MET A 272 16.24 7.62 -2.41
C MET A 272 16.46 8.71 -3.45
N ALA A 273 15.43 9.44 -3.86
CA ALA A 273 15.57 10.55 -4.79
C ALA A 273 16.41 11.71 -4.23
N THR A 274 16.32 11.96 -2.92
CA THR A 274 17.19 12.93 -2.24
C THR A 274 18.65 12.45 -2.18
N LYS A 275 18.88 11.14 -2.03
CA LYS A 275 20.20 10.52 -1.90
C LYS A 275 20.92 10.28 -3.24
N PHE A 276 20.22 9.73 -4.22
CA PHE A 276 20.77 9.27 -5.50
C PHE A 276 20.33 10.14 -6.70
N GLY A 277 19.43 11.08 -6.47
CA GLY A 277 18.82 11.92 -7.50
C GLY A 277 17.49 11.35 -8.01
N PRO A 278 16.54 12.24 -8.41
CA PRO A 278 15.20 11.82 -8.84
C PRO A 278 15.22 11.03 -10.15
N GLY A 279 16.10 11.38 -11.10
CA GLY A 279 16.21 10.66 -12.37
C GLY A 279 16.67 9.21 -12.21
N PHE A 280 17.71 8.99 -11.39
CA PHE A 280 18.17 7.64 -11.06
C PHE A 280 17.05 6.84 -10.37
N THR A 281 16.44 7.43 -9.35
CA THR A 281 15.42 6.75 -8.56
C THR A 281 14.19 6.38 -9.40
N ALA A 282 13.73 7.28 -10.27
CA ALA A 282 12.60 7.00 -11.16
C ALA A 282 12.88 5.88 -12.18
N VAL A 283 14.15 5.66 -12.56
CA VAL A 283 14.52 4.58 -13.48
C VAL A 283 14.69 3.25 -12.73
N TYR A 284 15.29 3.26 -11.55
CA TYR A 284 15.70 2.05 -10.85
C TYR A 284 14.70 1.56 -9.79
N LYS A 285 14.02 2.47 -9.09
CA LYS A 285 13.05 2.19 -8.02
C LYS A 285 11.74 2.98 -8.17
N PRO A 286 11.11 3.05 -9.35
CA PRO A 286 9.87 3.79 -9.49
C PRO A 286 8.74 3.16 -8.67
N VAL A 287 8.09 3.96 -7.84
CA VAL A 287 6.77 3.67 -7.27
C VAL A 287 5.77 4.59 -7.93
N VAL A 288 4.80 4.01 -8.64
CA VAL A 288 3.84 4.74 -9.45
C VAL A 288 2.42 4.33 -9.05
N VAL A 289 1.60 5.32 -8.70
CA VAL A 289 0.18 5.13 -8.41
C VAL A 289 -0.60 5.68 -9.60
N VAL A 290 -1.27 4.78 -10.31
CA VAL A 290 -1.94 5.06 -11.58
C VAL A 290 -3.36 5.58 -11.30
N PRO A 291 -3.69 6.84 -11.69
CA PRO A 291 -5.02 7.40 -11.47
C PRO A 291 -6.13 6.57 -12.12
N GLU A 292 -7.30 6.57 -11.50
CA GLU A 292 -8.54 5.98 -12.03
C GLU A 292 -8.46 4.48 -12.35
N LEU A 293 -7.45 3.79 -11.81
CA LEU A 293 -7.19 2.39 -12.07
C LEU A 293 -7.56 1.54 -10.86
N ASN A 294 -8.37 0.50 -11.03
CA ASN A 294 -8.67 -0.48 -9.99
C ASN A 294 -7.89 -1.79 -10.16
N HIS A 295 -8.06 -2.73 -9.24
CA HIS A 295 -7.34 -4.01 -9.25
C HIS A 295 -7.63 -4.82 -10.53
N GLY A 296 -8.90 -4.96 -10.91
CA GLY A 296 -9.33 -5.70 -12.10
C GLY A 296 -8.75 -5.16 -13.41
N ASN A 297 -8.57 -3.84 -13.53
CA ASN A 297 -7.98 -3.22 -14.72
C ASN A 297 -6.49 -3.52 -14.92
N THR A 298 -5.81 -4.09 -13.94
CA THR A 298 -4.43 -4.58 -14.11
C THR A 298 -4.34 -5.91 -14.88
N SER A 299 -5.48 -6.54 -15.16
CA SER A 299 -5.56 -7.83 -15.85
C SER A 299 -6.64 -7.83 -16.92
N ASN A 300 -7.86 -8.29 -16.63
CA ASN A 300 -8.96 -8.49 -17.59
C ASN A 300 -10.05 -7.41 -17.56
N GLY A 301 -9.93 -6.41 -16.68
CA GLY A 301 -10.92 -5.34 -16.54
C GLY A 301 -12.15 -5.71 -15.71
N HIS A 302 -12.22 -6.92 -15.14
CA HIS A 302 -13.32 -7.34 -14.28
C HIS A 302 -13.04 -6.96 -12.82
N ALA A 303 -13.72 -5.92 -12.34
CA ALA A 303 -13.70 -5.53 -10.93
C ALA A 303 -14.36 -6.61 -10.05
N ARG A 304 -13.76 -6.89 -8.89
CA ARG A 304 -14.31 -7.77 -7.85
C ARG A 304 -14.75 -6.94 -6.65
N THR A 305 -15.93 -6.33 -6.73
CA THR A 305 -16.44 -5.41 -5.69
C THR A 305 -16.65 -6.10 -4.35
N GLN A 306 -16.94 -7.41 -4.33
CA GLN A 306 -16.98 -8.21 -3.10
C GLN A 306 -15.62 -8.35 -2.40
N ARG A 307 -14.51 -8.08 -3.11
CA ARG A 307 -13.13 -8.05 -2.56
C ARG A 307 -12.60 -6.63 -2.39
N GLY A 308 -13.46 -5.63 -2.50
CA GLY A 308 -13.12 -4.24 -2.24
C GLY A 308 -12.91 -3.36 -3.46
N ASP A 309 -12.85 -3.93 -4.68
CA ASP A 309 -12.58 -3.14 -5.89
C ASP A 309 -13.58 -2.00 -6.04
N ILE A 310 -13.06 -0.81 -6.29
CA ILE A 310 -13.85 0.38 -6.56
C ILE A 310 -14.14 0.39 -8.07
N THR A 311 -15.40 0.63 -8.43
CA THR A 311 -15.86 0.80 -9.82
C THR A 311 -16.18 2.26 -10.14
N ALA A 312 -16.55 3.05 -9.13
CA ALA A 312 -16.87 4.46 -9.28
C ALA A 312 -15.62 5.28 -9.64
N GLY A 313 -15.69 6.01 -10.76
CA GLY A 313 -14.60 6.88 -11.22
C GLY A 313 -13.40 6.12 -11.81
N VAL A 314 -13.58 4.84 -12.15
CA VAL A 314 -12.58 4.05 -12.85
C VAL A 314 -12.59 4.39 -14.34
N ALA A 315 -11.41 4.55 -14.93
CA ALA A 315 -11.25 4.81 -16.35
C ALA A 315 -11.61 3.58 -17.20
N GLU A 316 -11.85 3.82 -18.48
CA GLU A 316 -12.08 2.74 -19.44
C GLU A 316 -10.90 1.75 -19.45
N TYR A 317 -11.20 0.45 -19.37
CA TYR A 317 -10.20 -0.61 -19.28
C TYR A 317 -9.11 -0.52 -20.35
N GLY A 318 -9.47 -0.23 -21.62
CA GLY A 318 -8.49 -0.07 -22.69
C GLY A 318 -7.46 1.03 -22.41
N LYS A 319 -7.91 2.17 -21.85
CA LYS A 319 -7.02 3.28 -21.46
C LYS A 319 -6.12 2.91 -20.29
N CYS A 320 -6.65 2.19 -19.31
CA CYS A 320 -5.86 1.67 -18.18
C CYS A 320 -4.75 0.74 -18.68
N ILE A 321 -5.06 -0.14 -19.62
CA ILE A 321 -4.10 -1.08 -20.21
C ILE A 321 -3.03 -0.37 -21.03
N GLU A 322 -3.39 0.62 -21.84
CA GLU A 322 -2.40 1.41 -22.59
C GLU A 322 -1.47 2.19 -21.64
N LEU A 323 -2.00 2.74 -20.55
CA LEU A 323 -1.19 3.44 -19.55
C LEU A 323 -0.24 2.50 -18.81
N LEU A 324 -0.72 1.35 -18.32
CA LEU A 324 0.13 0.32 -17.71
C LEU A 324 1.17 -0.20 -18.71
N GLY A 325 0.76 -0.47 -19.94
CA GLY A 325 1.62 -0.90 -21.03
C GLY A 325 2.74 0.10 -21.31
N SER A 326 2.41 1.39 -21.36
CA SER A 326 3.36 2.49 -21.50
C SER A 326 4.40 2.52 -20.39
N LEU A 327 3.99 2.40 -19.13
CA LEU A 327 4.90 2.42 -17.99
C LEU A 327 5.82 1.21 -17.95
N ILE A 328 5.29 0.00 -18.16
CA ILE A 328 6.07 -1.24 -18.19
C ILE A 328 6.99 -1.29 -19.42
N GLY A 329 6.51 -0.84 -20.58
CA GLY A 329 7.28 -0.74 -21.81
C GLY A 329 8.44 0.26 -21.68
N ALA A 330 8.21 1.41 -21.03
CA ALA A 330 9.26 2.36 -20.69
C ALA A 330 10.28 1.75 -19.72
N PHE A 331 9.82 1.06 -18.66
CA PHE A 331 10.72 0.38 -17.73
C PHE A 331 11.57 -0.70 -18.41
N ALA A 332 10.97 -1.53 -19.26
CA ALA A 332 11.70 -2.51 -20.06
C ALA A 332 12.71 -1.84 -21.00
N THR A 333 12.29 -0.79 -21.70
CA THR A 333 13.16 -0.01 -22.60
C THR A 333 14.35 0.57 -21.85
N ALA A 334 14.14 1.20 -20.69
CA ALA A 334 15.21 1.85 -19.92
C ALA A 334 16.33 0.89 -19.52
N HIS A 335 16.01 -0.39 -19.25
CA HIS A 335 16.96 -1.38 -18.76
C HIS A 335 17.47 -2.36 -19.82
N GLN A 336 16.72 -2.60 -20.89
CA GLN A 336 17.05 -3.64 -21.87
C GLN A 336 17.62 -3.10 -23.18
N THR A 337 17.33 -1.85 -23.56
CA THR A 337 17.84 -1.33 -24.82
C THR A 337 19.29 -0.86 -24.74
N LYS A 338 20.01 -1.03 -25.85
CA LYS A 338 21.33 -0.41 -26.10
C LYS A 338 21.22 1.02 -26.63
N SER A 339 20.08 1.45 -27.16
CA SER A 339 19.90 2.82 -27.68
C SER A 339 19.84 3.86 -26.56
N THR A 340 20.83 4.75 -26.50
CA THR A 340 20.87 5.85 -25.52
C THR A 340 19.66 6.77 -25.66
N ALA A 341 19.24 7.09 -26.89
CA ALA A 341 18.08 7.97 -27.13
C ALA A 341 16.79 7.38 -26.57
N ALA A 342 16.56 6.08 -26.78
CA ALA A 342 15.37 5.39 -26.29
C ALA A 342 15.39 5.22 -24.77
N ARG A 343 16.55 4.91 -24.17
CA ARG A 343 16.69 4.91 -22.70
C ARG A 343 16.37 6.27 -22.11
N SER A 344 16.87 7.36 -22.71
CA SER A 344 16.60 8.72 -22.25
C SER A 344 15.12 9.10 -22.37
N GLN A 345 14.44 8.69 -23.45
CA GLN A 345 13.00 8.89 -23.60
C GLN A 345 12.21 8.12 -22.54
N ALA A 346 12.49 6.82 -22.38
CA ALA A 346 11.85 5.98 -21.39
C ALA A 346 12.06 6.50 -19.95
N SER A 347 13.27 6.96 -19.64
CA SER A 347 13.60 7.55 -18.34
C SER A 347 12.78 8.79 -18.03
N ARG A 348 12.47 9.62 -19.05
CA ARG A 348 11.59 10.79 -18.88
C ARG A 348 10.15 10.37 -18.58
N VAL A 349 9.63 9.38 -19.31
CA VAL A 349 8.27 8.83 -19.05
C VAL A 349 8.16 8.32 -17.61
N LEU A 350 9.15 7.56 -17.13
CA LEU A 350 9.16 7.06 -15.75
C LEU A 350 9.28 8.20 -14.73
N LEU A 351 10.15 9.19 -14.97
CA LEU A 351 10.31 10.33 -14.07
C LEU A 351 9.02 11.16 -13.96
N ASP A 352 8.33 11.38 -15.06
CA ASP A 352 7.08 12.15 -15.07
C ASP A 352 5.95 11.37 -14.38
N ALA A 353 5.87 10.04 -14.59
CA ALA A 353 4.92 9.18 -13.89
C ALA A 353 5.17 9.15 -12.37
N VAL A 354 6.43 9.06 -11.94
CA VAL A 354 6.80 9.13 -10.52
C VAL A 354 6.45 10.50 -9.97
N ARG A 355 6.80 11.61 -10.63
CA ARG A 355 6.41 12.96 -10.19
C ARG A 355 4.92 13.08 -9.96
N GLN A 356 4.10 12.66 -10.93
CA GLN A 356 2.65 12.70 -10.82
C GLN A 356 2.15 11.90 -9.61
N SER A 357 2.70 10.69 -9.43
CA SER A 357 2.38 9.83 -8.28
C SER A 357 2.75 10.46 -6.94
N MET A 358 3.94 11.06 -6.85
CA MET A 358 4.42 11.71 -5.63
C MET A 358 3.58 12.96 -5.29
N HIS A 359 3.15 13.72 -6.30
CA HIS A 359 2.23 14.84 -6.09
C HIS A 359 0.83 14.38 -5.64
N MET A 360 0.29 13.34 -6.27
CA MET A 360 -1.03 12.81 -5.92
C MET A 360 -1.07 12.24 -4.50
N THR A 361 -0.01 11.53 -4.10
CA THR A 361 0.06 10.84 -2.80
C THR A 361 0.64 11.69 -1.67
N ALA A 362 1.21 12.87 -1.97
CA ALA A 362 1.83 13.73 -0.97
C ALA A 362 0.89 14.15 0.17
N PRO A 363 -0.38 14.57 -0.06
CA PRO A 363 -1.27 14.96 1.02
C PRO A 363 -1.48 13.86 2.07
N TYR A 364 -1.62 12.61 1.63
CA TYR A 364 -1.74 11.46 2.53
C TYR A 364 -0.44 11.19 3.29
N CYS A 365 0.71 11.19 2.59
CA CYS A 365 2.01 10.96 3.23
C CYS A 365 2.34 12.06 4.26
N ILE A 366 1.98 13.31 3.99
CA ILE A 366 2.11 14.43 4.95
C ILE A 366 1.18 14.21 6.14
N ALA A 367 -0.08 13.86 5.92
CA ALA A 367 -1.04 13.61 6.99
C ALA A 367 -0.70 12.38 7.85
N LEU A 368 0.07 11.43 7.32
CA LEU A 368 0.68 10.33 8.08
C LEU A 368 1.97 10.74 8.79
N GLY A 369 2.58 11.89 8.48
CA GLY A 369 3.87 12.29 9.03
C GLY A 369 5.09 11.70 8.31
N LEU A 370 4.93 11.09 7.14
CA LEU A 370 6.04 10.60 6.29
C LEU A 370 6.75 11.75 5.54
N GLY A 371 6.22 12.96 5.61
CA GLY A 371 6.70 14.13 4.88
C GLY A 371 6.13 14.19 3.46
N SER A 372 6.56 15.21 2.69
CA SER A 372 6.10 15.40 1.31
C SER A 372 6.99 14.64 0.32
N PRO A 373 6.54 13.51 -0.26
CA PRO A 373 7.30 12.83 -1.30
C PRO A 373 7.49 13.70 -2.55
N ALA A 374 6.56 14.60 -2.86
CA ALA A 374 6.64 15.53 -3.98
C ALA A 374 7.85 16.50 -3.88
N ALA A 375 8.32 16.81 -2.67
CA ALA A 375 9.47 17.70 -2.48
C ALA A 375 10.78 17.12 -3.07
N ALA A 376 10.92 15.80 -3.12
CA ALA A 376 12.08 15.13 -3.71
C ALA A 376 12.02 15.04 -5.25
N PHE A 377 10.85 15.32 -5.83
CA PHE A 377 10.58 15.26 -7.26
C PHE A 377 9.95 16.58 -7.73
N PRO A 378 10.69 17.71 -7.64
CA PRO A 378 10.13 18.99 -8.02
C PRO A 378 9.63 18.93 -9.46
N ALA A 379 8.47 19.56 -9.69
CA ALA A 379 7.99 19.83 -11.03
C ALA A 379 9.13 20.47 -11.81
N ALA A 380 9.41 19.95 -13.01
CA ALA A 380 10.37 20.58 -13.89
C ALA A 380 9.92 22.02 -14.12
N SER A 381 10.67 23.01 -13.59
CA SER A 381 10.57 24.32 -14.20
C SER A 381 11.04 24.14 -15.64
N SER A 382 10.28 24.64 -16.60
CA SER A 382 10.62 24.51 -18.02
C SER A 382 12.06 24.95 -18.31
N ALA A 383 12.58 25.92 -17.55
CA ALA A 383 13.95 26.40 -17.60
C ALA A 383 14.99 25.39 -17.04
N ALA A 384 14.75 24.74 -15.90
CA ALA A 384 15.70 23.78 -15.32
C ALA A 384 15.78 22.49 -16.13
N ALA A 385 14.65 22.02 -16.68
CA ALA A 385 14.64 20.88 -17.60
C ALA A 385 15.38 21.20 -18.91
N ALA A 386 15.22 22.40 -19.45
CA ALA A 386 15.96 22.85 -20.63
C ALA A 386 17.48 22.92 -20.37
N ALA A 387 17.90 23.44 -19.21
CA ALA A 387 19.31 23.52 -18.84
C ALA A 387 19.95 22.14 -18.62
N ALA A 388 19.25 21.21 -17.96
CA ALA A 388 19.72 19.84 -17.78
C ALA A 388 19.82 19.07 -19.10
N ALA A 389 18.85 19.25 -20.00
CA ALA A 389 18.88 18.66 -21.34
C ALA A 389 20.04 19.21 -22.19
N ALA A 390 20.31 20.52 -22.10
CA ALA A 390 21.45 21.14 -22.77
C ALA A 390 22.79 20.63 -22.23
N ALA A 391 22.91 20.46 -20.90
CA ALA A 391 24.11 19.89 -20.28
C ALA A 391 24.33 18.41 -20.66
N ALA A 392 23.26 17.60 -20.70
CA ALA A 392 23.34 16.21 -21.13
C ALA A 392 23.70 16.07 -22.62
N ALA A 393 23.18 16.95 -23.48
CA ALA A 393 23.56 17.00 -24.89
C ALA A 393 25.02 17.41 -25.08
N ALA A 394 25.52 18.36 -24.27
CA ALA A 394 26.93 18.78 -24.28
C ALA A 394 27.88 17.69 -23.76
N ALA A 395 27.41 16.82 -22.86
CA ALA A 395 28.21 15.72 -22.29
C ALA A 395 28.32 14.47 -23.20
N GLY A 396 27.58 14.40 -24.31
CA GLY A 396 27.56 13.25 -25.22
C GLY A 396 28.82 12.99 -26.06
N GLY A 397 29.97 13.55 -25.69
CA GLY A 397 31.18 13.57 -26.52
C GLY A 397 32.42 12.83 -26.01
N GLY A 398 32.44 12.23 -24.82
CA GLY A 398 33.67 11.59 -24.33
C GLY A 398 33.48 10.59 -23.19
N ASP A 399 33.97 9.37 -23.42
CA ASP A 399 34.42 8.36 -22.46
C ASP A 399 33.74 8.33 -21.07
N GLY A 400 32.46 7.96 -21.02
CA GLY A 400 31.86 7.11 -19.98
C GLY A 400 31.97 7.49 -18.50
N GLN A 401 32.59 8.61 -18.12
CA GLN A 401 32.70 9.05 -16.74
C GLN A 401 31.52 9.94 -16.37
N ILE A 402 30.62 9.38 -15.57
CA ILE A 402 29.54 10.13 -14.92
C ILE A 402 30.20 11.19 -14.02
N PRO A 403 29.99 12.49 -14.25
CA PRO A 403 30.53 13.51 -13.36
C PRO A 403 29.93 13.35 -11.96
N PRO A 404 30.72 13.57 -10.88
CA PRO A 404 30.20 13.49 -9.52
C PRO A 404 29.08 14.52 -9.33
N LEU A 405 27.89 14.04 -8.97
CA LEU A 405 26.74 14.89 -8.64
C LEU A 405 27.09 15.79 -7.44
N PRO A 406 26.74 17.09 -7.48
CA PRO A 406 26.91 17.95 -6.32
C PRO A 406 26.06 17.41 -5.17
N LEU A 407 26.71 17.24 -4.01
CA LEU A 407 26.03 16.85 -2.77
C LEU A 407 24.92 17.87 -2.44
N PRO A 408 23.80 17.43 -1.85
CA PRO A 408 22.67 18.31 -1.56
C PRO A 408 23.07 19.43 -0.59
N LEU A 409 22.61 20.64 -0.89
CA LEU A 409 22.82 21.82 -0.06
C LEU A 409 22.19 21.62 1.33
N PRO A 410 22.90 21.92 2.44
CA PRO A 410 22.33 21.87 3.77
C PRO A 410 21.29 22.99 3.94
N GLY A 411 20.06 22.64 4.31
CA GLY A 411 19.04 23.64 4.70
C GLY A 411 17.61 23.46 4.16
N VAL A 412 17.30 22.39 3.42
CA VAL A 412 15.90 22.15 2.95
C VAL A 412 15.03 21.65 4.11
N THR A 413 14.52 22.58 4.92
CA THR A 413 13.45 22.32 5.89
C THR A 413 12.16 21.98 5.12
N GLY A 414 11.79 20.70 5.10
CA GLY A 414 10.65 20.17 4.33
C GLY A 414 10.96 18.92 3.50
N ALA A 415 12.24 18.54 3.39
CA ALA A 415 12.62 17.29 2.75
C ALA A 415 12.10 16.06 3.53
N CYS A 416 11.59 15.06 2.80
CA CYS A 416 11.29 13.74 3.35
C CYS A 416 12.55 13.25 4.09
N ARG A 417 12.46 13.07 5.42
CA ARG A 417 13.63 12.72 6.23
C ARG A 417 14.08 11.34 5.78
N VAL A 418 15.32 11.24 5.29
CA VAL A 418 16.01 9.97 5.07
C VAL A 418 16.27 9.36 6.45
N GLY A 419 15.26 8.70 7.00
CA GLY A 419 15.36 7.89 8.20
C GLY A 419 14.92 6.50 7.83
N GLY A 420 15.82 5.52 7.94
CA GLY A 420 15.41 4.12 7.91
C GLY A 420 14.30 3.91 8.94
N LEU A 421 13.40 2.96 8.67
CA LEU A 421 12.43 2.50 9.66
C LEU A 421 13.18 2.26 10.97
N VAL A 422 12.88 3.05 12.00
CA VAL A 422 13.38 2.75 13.33
C VAL A 422 12.68 1.47 13.71
N ALA A 423 13.45 0.40 13.95
CA ALA A 423 12.89 -0.83 14.47
C ALA A 423 12.06 -0.46 15.70
N GLY A 424 10.74 -0.55 15.58
CA GLY A 424 9.84 -0.27 16.68
C GLY A 424 10.27 -1.17 17.82
N ALA A 425 10.69 -0.59 18.94
CA ALA A 425 10.92 -1.35 20.15
C ALA A 425 9.63 -2.14 20.41
N GLN A 426 9.76 -3.46 20.39
CA GLN A 426 8.67 -4.41 20.53
C GLN A 426 7.78 -4.03 21.72
N ARG A 427 6.48 -3.87 21.48
CA ARG A 427 5.34 -4.34 22.31
C ARG A 427 4.04 -3.66 21.91
N THR A 428 3.01 -4.49 21.70
CA THR A 428 1.59 -4.15 21.87
C THR A 428 0.95 -5.36 22.55
N ALA A 429 0.13 -5.14 23.58
CA ALA A 429 -0.50 -6.21 24.36
C ALA A 429 -1.27 -7.23 23.48
N GLY A 430 -0.88 -8.51 23.57
CA GLY A 430 -1.64 -9.66 23.10
C GLY A 430 -1.15 -10.39 21.84
N ARG A 431 -0.13 -9.91 21.11
CA ARG A 431 0.48 -10.64 19.96
C ARG A 431 1.99 -10.37 19.82
N ASP A 432 2.73 -11.36 19.29
CA ASP A 432 4.21 -11.38 19.16
C ASP A 432 4.81 -10.59 17.97
N ALA A 433 4.00 -9.85 17.20
CA ALA A 433 4.47 -9.14 15.99
C ALA A 433 4.35 -7.62 16.13
N SER A 434 5.45 -6.91 15.87
CA SER A 434 5.56 -5.44 15.93
C SER A 434 5.31 -4.81 14.57
N THR A 435 4.60 -3.68 14.55
CA THR A 435 4.62 -2.74 13.42
C THR A 435 5.73 -1.72 13.67
N ALA A 436 6.81 -1.76 12.91
CA ALA A 436 7.77 -0.65 12.91
C ALA A 436 7.03 0.62 12.46
N LEU A 437 6.95 1.63 13.32
CA LEU A 437 6.36 2.92 12.97
C LEU A 437 7.45 3.89 12.54
N HIS A 438 7.15 4.68 11.53
CA HIS A 438 8.05 5.73 11.11
C HIS A 438 8.09 6.83 12.19
N PRO A 439 9.26 7.37 12.59
CA PRO A 439 9.33 8.43 13.61
C PRO A 439 8.48 9.68 13.27
N GLY A 440 8.27 9.92 11.97
CA GLY A 440 7.38 10.96 11.51
C GLY A 440 5.90 10.69 11.80
N GLU A 441 5.43 9.43 11.79
CA GLU A 441 4.06 9.07 12.20
C GLU A 441 3.84 9.37 13.69
N ILE A 442 4.83 9.05 14.52
CA ILE A 442 4.84 9.39 15.96
C ILE A 442 4.73 10.91 16.14
N ALA A 443 5.60 11.67 15.46
CA ALA A 443 5.62 13.12 15.56
C ALA A 443 4.32 13.78 15.07
N GLU A 444 3.71 13.26 13.99
CA GLU A 444 2.44 13.77 13.48
C GLU A 444 1.28 13.44 14.42
N ALA A 445 1.23 12.23 14.99
CA ALA A 445 0.23 11.89 15.99
C ALA A 445 0.32 12.81 17.22
N GLU A 446 1.53 13.09 17.71
CA GLU A 446 1.76 14.04 18.81
C GLU A 446 1.33 15.46 18.44
N ALA A 447 1.72 15.96 17.26
CA ALA A 447 1.36 17.28 16.78
C ALA A 447 -0.17 17.43 16.63
N GLN A 448 -0.85 16.42 16.08
CA GLN A 448 -2.30 16.42 15.96
C GLN A 448 -2.97 16.36 17.34
N ALA A 449 -2.45 15.57 18.29
CA ALA A 449 -2.97 15.54 19.67
C ALA A 449 -2.83 16.90 20.39
N VAL A 450 -1.69 17.58 20.21
CA VAL A 450 -1.50 18.96 20.69
C VAL A 450 -2.52 19.91 20.07
N LYS A 451 -2.70 19.87 18.75
CA LYS A 451 -3.68 20.70 18.03
C LYS A 451 -5.11 20.47 18.53
N LEU A 452 -5.49 19.21 18.75
CA LEU A 452 -6.82 18.85 19.25
C LEU A 452 -7.02 19.27 20.71
N GLN A 453 -6.00 19.15 21.58
CA GLN A 453 -6.06 19.71 22.93
C GLN A 453 -6.21 21.23 22.90
N LEU A 454 -5.48 21.94 22.05
CA LEU A 454 -5.63 23.39 21.90
C LEU A 454 -7.02 23.76 21.40
N ARG A 455 -7.63 22.95 20.52
CA ARG A 455 -9.04 23.15 20.13
C ARG A 455 -9.98 22.97 21.31
N VAL A 456 -9.78 21.96 22.16
CA VAL A 456 -10.57 21.77 23.39
C VAL A 456 -10.51 23.00 24.28
N LEU A 457 -9.42 23.75 24.23
CA LEU A 457 -9.18 24.94 25.04
C LEU A 457 -9.49 26.26 24.33
N ALA A 458 -10.09 26.23 23.13
CA ALA A 458 -10.25 27.41 22.28
C ALA A 458 -11.06 28.55 22.93
N ASP A 459 -11.95 28.22 23.88
CA ASP A 459 -12.78 29.19 24.59
C ASP A 459 -12.05 29.88 25.77
N LEU A 460 -10.85 29.41 26.14
CA LEU A 460 -10.05 30.07 27.17
C LEU A 460 -9.58 31.46 26.68
N PRO A 461 -9.41 32.46 27.57
CA PRO A 461 -8.89 33.75 27.16
C PRO A 461 -7.50 33.63 26.50
N PRO A 462 -7.20 34.38 25.42
CA PRO A 462 -5.91 34.28 24.73
C PRO A 462 -4.69 34.61 25.61
N SER A 463 -4.85 35.36 26.70
CA SER A 463 -3.80 35.59 27.70
C SER A 463 -3.44 34.30 28.44
N GLU A 464 -4.41 33.45 28.71
CA GLU A 464 -4.26 32.20 29.46
C GLU A 464 -3.70 31.09 28.60
N LEU A 465 -4.14 31.02 27.33
CA LEU A 465 -3.56 30.09 26.35
C LEU A 465 -2.06 30.34 26.14
N ARG A 466 -1.61 31.61 26.19
CA ARG A 466 -0.19 31.96 26.08
C ARG A 466 0.66 31.47 27.25
N ARG A 467 0.04 31.25 28.42
CA ARG A 467 0.70 30.69 29.60
C ARG A 467 0.77 29.17 29.54
N LEU A 468 0.09 28.52 28.60
CA LEU A 468 -0.04 27.09 28.51
C LEU A 468 0.82 26.54 27.36
N ARG A 469 1.80 25.71 27.70
CA ARG A 469 2.53 24.87 26.76
C ARG A 469 1.92 23.48 26.74
N VAL A 470 1.42 23.05 25.58
CA VAL A 470 0.84 21.72 25.40
C VAL A 470 1.86 20.81 24.73
N VAL A 471 2.08 19.62 25.30
CA VAL A 471 2.92 18.56 24.72
C VAL A 471 2.15 17.25 24.70
N ALA A 472 2.45 16.39 23.74
CA ALA A 472 1.84 15.07 23.64
C ALA A 472 2.91 13.98 23.68
N THR A 473 2.50 12.77 24.08
CA THR A 473 3.30 11.56 23.88
C THR A 473 2.46 10.54 23.14
N ALA A 474 3.00 10.00 22.05
CA ALA A 474 2.41 8.88 21.36
C ALA A 474 2.73 7.56 22.07
N HIS A 475 1.75 6.66 22.10
CA HIS A 475 1.86 5.32 22.63
C HIS A 475 1.64 4.32 21.50
N THR A 476 2.50 3.32 21.45
CA THR A 476 2.34 2.15 20.59
C THR A 476 1.85 0.94 21.36
N ASP A 477 1.95 0.95 22.70
CA ASP A 477 1.44 -0.09 23.58
C ASP A 477 0.17 0.36 24.30
N VAL A 478 -0.83 -0.52 24.32
CA VAL A 478 -2.13 -0.23 24.92
C VAL A 478 -2.03 -0.15 26.45
N ASP A 479 -1.16 -0.94 27.09
CA ASP A 479 -1.04 -0.92 28.54
C ASP A 479 -0.29 0.34 29.00
N THR A 480 0.79 0.74 28.33
CA THR A 480 1.45 2.03 28.62
C THR A 480 0.49 3.20 28.41
N PHE A 481 -0.31 3.16 27.35
CA PHE A 481 -1.35 4.15 27.12
C PHE A 481 -2.35 4.16 28.28
N LEU A 482 -2.87 2.98 28.68
CA LEU A 482 -3.85 2.83 29.77
C LEU A 482 -3.38 3.40 31.10
N TYR A 483 -2.14 3.14 31.49
CA TYR A 483 -1.58 3.61 32.76
C TYR A 483 -1.03 5.04 32.71
N SER A 484 -0.92 5.63 31.51
CA SER A 484 -0.59 7.05 31.35
C SER A 484 -1.81 7.95 31.60
N GLN A 485 -1.59 9.13 32.18
CA GLN A 485 -2.65 10.07 32.54
C GLN A 485 -2.22 11.47 32.15
N PRO A 486 -3.11 12.28 31.54
CA PRO A 486 -2.77 13.64 31.21
C PRO A 486 -2.52 14.43 32.51
N VAL A 487 -1.48 15.26 32.51
CA VAL A 487 -1.04 16.02 33.70
C VAL A 487 -0.83 17.49 33.35
N MET A 488 -1.12 18.35 34.32
CA MET A 488 -0.72 19.77 34.29
C MET A 488 0.36 19.99 35.33
N LEU A 489 1.47 20.59 34.91
CA LEU A 489 2.60 20.94 35.76
C LEU A 489 2.78 22.46 35.71
N GLN A 490 2.88 23.10 36.87
CA GLN A 490 3.25 24.50 36.94
C GLN A 490 4.76 24.60 36.69
N GLU A 491 5.14 25.35 35.67
CA GLU A 491 6.54 25.70 35.46
C GLU A 491 6.86 26.89 36.39
N GLY A 492 8.02 26.84 37.05
CA GLY A 492 8.44 27.89 37.98
C GLY A 492 8.42 29.25 37.27
N PRO A 493 8.08 30.34 37.99
CA PRO A 493 8.12 31.67 37.39
C PRO A 493 9.53 31.95 36.87
N GLN A 494 9.64 32.34 35.59
CA GLN A 494 10.83 33.07 35.15
C GLN A 494 10.78 34.45 35.83
N GLU A 495 11.93 35.00 36.24
CA GLU A 495 11.98 36.25 36.99
C GLU A 495 11.14 37.34 36.31
N GLY A 496 10.06 37.78 36.97
CA GLY A 496 9.16 38.83 36.47
C GLY A 496 8.01 38.36 35.56
N GLU A 497 7.88 37.07 35.24
CA GLU A 497 6.81 36.55 34.39
C GLU A 497 5.72 35.80 35.20
N ALA A 498 4.49 35.83 34.68
CA ALA A 498 3.40 35.02 35.22
C ALA A 498 3.74 33.54 35.09
N SER A 499 3.36 32.70 36.07
CA SER A 499 3.62 31.26 36.00
C SER A 499 3.08 30.65 34.70
N SER A 500 3.94 29.96 33.97
CA SER A 500 3.58 29.12 32.83
C SER A 500 3.18 27.71 33.30
N TRP A 501 2.47 27.00 32.44
CA TRP A 501 1.93 25.68 32.70
C TRP A 501 2.29 24.74 31.55
N LEU A 502 2.74 23.54 31.87
CA LEU A 502 2.91 22.44 30.93
C LEU A 502 1.72 21.49 31.05
N LEU A 503 0.93 21.36 29.98
CA LEU A 503 -0.12 20.35 29.85
C LEU A 503 0.39 19.21 28.97
N HIS A 504 0.58 18.05 29.58
CA HIS A 504 0.99 16.81 28.91
C HIS A 504 -0.22 15.94 28.63
N VAL A 505 -0.46 15.62 27.35
CA VAL A 505 -1.54 14.74 26.87
C VAL A 505 -0.99 13.48 26.21
N HIS A 506 -1.87 12.53 25.90
CA HIS A 506 -1.47 11.26 25.30
C HIS A 506 -2.29 10.92 24.07
N VAL A 507 -1.65 10.28 23.10
CA VAL A 507 -2.28 9.72 21.91
C VAL A 507 -1.82 8.28 21.72
N MET A 508 -2.71 7.39 21.31
CA MET A 508 -2.37 6.06 20.82
C MET A 508 -2.88 5.93 19.39
N MET A 509 -2.02 5.43 18.50
CA MET A 509 -2.35 5.16 17.10
C MET A 509 -2.96 3.77 17.02
N HIS A 510 -4.20 3.67 16.55
CA HIS A 510 -4.92 2.41 16.44
C HIS A 510 -5.17 2.07 14.96
N TYR A 511 -4.59 0.96 14.50
CA TYR A 511 -4.67 0.52 13.10
C TYR A 511 -5.71 -0.60 12.97
N ARG A 512 -6.84 -0.30 12.34
CA ARG A 512 -7.94 -1.28 12.12
C ARG A 512 -7.51 -2.52 11.34
N ALA A 513 -6.54 -2.35 10.43
CA ALA A 513 -5.92 -3.45 9.69
C ALA A 513 -5.36 -4.57 10.57
N LEU A 514 -4.97 -4.26 11.81
CA LEU A 514 -4.45 -5.26 12.75
C LEU A 514 -5.55 -6.07 13.45
N ASP A 515 -6.75 -5.50 13.58
CA ASP A 515 -7.91 -6.13 14.22
C ASP A 515 -8.65 -7.08 13.26
N ALA A 516 -8.49 -6.89 11.95
CA ALA A 516 -9.21 -7.63 10.91
C ALA A 516 -8.27 -8.45 9.99
N PRO A 517 -7.62 -9.53 10.49
CA PRO A 517 -6.62 -10.27 9.72
C PRO A 517 -7.17 -10.96 8.47
N ASP A 518 -8.48 -11.18 8.36
CA ASP A 518 -9.11 -11.80 7.19
C ASP A 518 -9.50 -10.76 6.12
N TYR A 519 -9.66 -9.50 6.51
CA TYR A 519 -10.15 -8.39 5.67
C TYR A 519 -9.26 -7.14 5.75
N TRP A 520 -7.99 -7.31 6.12
CA TRP A 520 -7.00 -6.23 6.27
C TRP A 520 -6.89 -5.35 5.02
N HIS A 521 -7.14 -5.92 3.83
CA HIS A 521 -7.12 -5.21 2.54
C HIS A 521 -8.35 -4.31 2.35
N LEU A 522 -9.45 -4.60 3.04
CA LEU A 522 -10.67 -3.81 3.00
C LEU A 522 -10.62 -2.67 4.01
N VAL A 523 -9.92 -2.80 5.12
CA VAL A 523 -9.90 -1.74 6.13
C VAL A 523 -8.89 -0.64 5.81
N PRO A 524 -9.09 0.59 6.31
CA PRO A 524 -8.14 1.68 6.12
C PRO A 524 -6.76 1.37 6.70
N ARG A 525 -5.71 1.85 6.04
CA ARG A 525 -4.34 1.72 6.50
C ARG A 525 -3.96 2.80 7.50
N ALA A 526 -4.53 3.99 7.39
CA ALA A 526 -4.29 5.07 8.35
C ALA A 526 -4.89 4.76 9.73
N PRO A 527 -4.24 5.20 10.83
CA PRO A 527 -4.73 4.95 12.18
C PRO A 527 -5.93 5.84 12.52
N ASP A 528 -6.79 5.38 13.41
CA ASP A 528 -7.59 6.26 14.26
C ASP A 528 -6.80 6.62 15.53
N TYR A 529 -7.12 7.76 16.16
CA TYR A 529 -6.41 8.26 17.33
C TYR A 529 -7.24 8.09 18.58
N TRP A 530 -6.65 7.43 19.58
CA TRP A 530 -7.19 7.35 20.93
C TRP A 530 -6.48 8.39 21.78
N LEU A 531 -7.24 9.37 22.26
CA LEU A 531 -6.70 10.55 22.92
C LEU A 531 -7.05 10.53 24.40
N LYS A 532 -6.10 10.94 25.24
CA LYS A 532 -6.33 11.33 26.64
C LYS A 532 -6.04 12.81 26.80
N LEU A 533 -7.09 13.60 26.70
CA LEU A 533 -7.07 15.06 26.79
C LEU A 533 -7.51 15.52 28.19
N LYS A 534 -7.35 16.82 28.48
CA LYS A 534 -7.99 17.49 29.61
C LYS A 534 -9.16 18.34 29.12
N CYS A 535 -10.29 18.23 29.80
CA CYS A 535 -11.47 19.03 29.51
C CYS A 535 -11.23 20.53 29.81
N ALA A 536 -11.91 21.40 29.07
CA ALA A 536 -11.74 22.85 29.15
C ALA A 536 -12.02 23.40 30.56
N GLN A 537 -13.11 22.95 31.17
CA GLN A 537 -13.50 23.26 32.55
C GLN A 537 -12.38 22.97 33.56
N PHE A 538 -11.74 21.79 33.46
CA PHE A 538 -10.64 21.43 34.36
C PHE A 538 -9.43 22.36 34.20
N VAL A 539 -9.04 22.63 32.95
CA VAL A 539 -7.91 23.53 32.67
C VAL A 539 -8.21 24.94 33.16
N ALA A 540 -9.42 25.46 32.92
CA ALA A 540 -9.86 26.75 33.45
C ALA A 540 -9.80 26.81 34.99
N ALA A 541 -10.24 25.75 35.68
CA ALA A 541 -10.16 25.67 37.13
C ALA A 541 -8.71 25.68 37.63
N MET A 542 -7.83 24.91 36.98
CA MET A 542 -6.38 24.88 37.31
C MET A 542 -5.71 26.24 37.10
N LEU A 543 -6.12 26.97 36.06
CA LEU A 543 -5.66 28.33 35.77
C LEU A 543 -6.32 29.40 36.67
N ARG A 544 -7.23 29.00 37.57
CA ARG A 544 -7.98 29.88 38.49
C ARG A 544 -8.83 30.92 37.78
N LEU A 545 -9.41 30.56 36.64
CA LEU A 545 -10.32 31.43 35.93
C LEU A 545 -11.69 31.50 36.64
N PRO A 546 -12.37 32.65 36.60
CA PRO A 546 -13.72 32.76 37.14
C PRO A 546 -14.67 31.86 36.34
N ASN A 547 -15.61 31.22 37.04
CA ASN A 547 -16.65 30.35 36.49
C ASN A 547 -16.10 29.27 35.51
N PRO A 548 -15.25 28.33 35.96
CA PRO A 548 -14.68 27.29 35.10
C PRO A 548 -15.72 26.50 34.29
N ASP A 549 -16.93 26.36 34.82
CA ASP A 549 -18.05 25.64 34.21
C ASP A 549 -18.56 26.26 32.91
N GLN A 550 -18.22 27.53 32.63
CA GLN A 550 -18.58 28.20 31.38
C GLN A 550 -17.75 27.73 30.18
N TYR A 551 -16.60 27.08 30.42
CA TYR A 551 -15.70 26.63 29.36
C TYR A 551 -16.07 25.21 28.94
N VAL A 552 -16.71 25.11 27.77
CA VAL A 552 -17.28 23.86 27.27
C VAL A 552 -16.21 23.03 26.55
N THR A 553 -16.20 21.72 26.81
CA THR A 553 -15.37 20.79 26.04
C THR A 553 -16.13 20.40 24.77
N PRO A 554 -15.54 20.59 23.57
CA PRO A 554 -16.21 20.26 22.32
C PRO A 554 -16.49 18.76 22.22
N ALA A 555 -17.59 18.42 21.56
CA ALA A 555 -17.94 17.04 21.29
C ALA A 555 -16.92 16.39 20.33
N PRO A 556 -16.67 15.08 20.42
CA PRO A 556 -15.81 14.36 19.46
C PRO A 556 -16.16 14.60 17.99
N ALA A 557 -17.45 14.74 17.65
CA ALA A 557 -17.95 15.07 16.32
C ALA A 557 -17.31 16.35 15.74
N GLU A 558 -17.06 17.35 16.58
CA GLU A 558 -16.39 18.58 16.16
C GLU A 558 -14.90 18.33 15.87
N LEU A 559 -14.24 17.54 16.71
CA LEU A 559 -12.83 17.17 16.51
C LEU A 559 -12.64 16.36 15.21
N ASN A 560 -13.56 15.44 14.92
CA ASN A 560 -13.56 14.69 13.66
C ASN A 560 -13.81 15.59 12.45
N ARG A 561 -14.69 16.59 12.58
CA ARG A 561 -14.92 17.58 11.52
C ARG A 561 -13.64 18.33 11.15
N LEU A 562 -12.83 18.71 12.14
CA LEU A 562 -11.53 19.35 11.88
C LEU A 562 -10.55 18.45 11.12
N ALA A 563 -10.53 17.15 11.41
CA ALA A 563 -9.71 16.19 10.67
C ALA A 563 -10.19 16.07 9.22
N LEU A 564 -11.51 16.01 8.99
CA LEU A 564 -12.10 15.98 7.66
C LEU A 564 -11.84 17.28 6.88
N GLU A 565 -12.02 18.45 7.50
CA GLU A 565 -11.77 19.76 6.87
C GLU A 565 -10.30 19.90 6.46
N ALA A 566 -9.36 19.48 7.32
CA ALA A 566 -7.94 19.47 7.00
C ALA A 566 -7.63 18.54 5.81
N ALA A 567 -8.25 17.35 5.77
CA ALA A 567 -8.08 16.42 4.67
C ALA A 567 -8.68 16.96 3.36
N LEU A 568 -9.89 17.53 3.39
CA LEU A 568 -10.53 18.15 2.22
C LEU A 568 -9.73 19.33 1.67
N ALA A 569 -9.13 20.14 2.54
CA ALA A 569 -8.30 21.27 2.15
C ALA A 569 -6.97 20.83 1.49
N ALA A 570 -6.46 19.66 1.88
CA ALA A 570 -5.20 19.11 1.36
C ALA A 570 -5.37 18.18 0.16
N ALA A 571 -6.57 17.62 -0.06
CA ALA A 571 -6.81 16.61 -1.09
C ALA A 571 -6.51 17.14 -2.50
N PRO A 572 -5.91 16.32 -3.40
CA PRO A 572 -5.71 16.71 -4.79
C PRO A 572 -7.05 17.06 -5.47
N LEU A 573 -7.07 18.08 -6.33
CA LEU A 573 -8.30 18.55 -6.98
C LEU A 573 -9.10 17.42 -7.68
N PRO A 574 -8.49 16.54 -8.50
CA PRO A 574 -9.24 15.44 -9.13
C PRO A 574 -9.85 14.45 -8.12
N VAL A 575 -9.18 14.24 -6.98
CA VAL A 575 -9.69 13.39 -5.90
C VAL A 575 -10.88 14.06 -5.22
N LEU A 576 -10.78 15.37 -4.94
CA LEU A 576 -11.84 16.14 -4.29
C LEU A 576 -13.09 16.28 -5.17
N GLU A 577 -12.91 16.51 -6.48
CA GLU A 577 -14.01 16.54 -7.45
C GLU A 577 -14.73 15.19 -7.49
N ARG A 578 -13.98 14.09 -7.55
CA ARG A 578 -14.53 12.73 -7.51
C ARG A 578 -15.26 12.44 -6.21
N TYR A 579 -14.69 12.83 -5.07
CA TYR A 579 -15.33 12.70 -3.76
C TYR A 579 -16.66 13.47 -3.69
N ARG A 580 -16.70 14.70 -4.21
CA ARG A 580 -17.93 15.52 -4.23
C ARG A 580 -19.01 14.97 -5.16
N THR A 581 -18.60 14.40 -6.29
CA THR A 581 -19.51 13.93 -7.34
C THR A 581 -20.00 12.50 -7.12
N LEU A 582 -19.13 11.62 -6.63
CA LEU A 582 -19.38 10.18 -6.52
C LEU A 582 -19.25 9.64 -5.09
N GLY A 583 -18.59 10.39 -4.20
CA GLY A 583 -18.24 9.92 -2.86
C GLY A 583 -19.33 10.12 -1.83
N ARG A 584 -19.51 9.10 -0.98
CA ARG A 584 -20.28 9.21 0.26
C ARG A 584 -19.65 10.23 1.20
N GLN A 585 -20.44 11.21 1.59
CA GLN A 585 -20.01 12.23 2.52
C GLN A 585 -19.98 11.68 3.96
N LEU A 586 -18.97 12.07 4.74
CA LEU A 586 -18.99 11.82 6.18
C LEU A 586 -19.89 12.84 6.86
N GLU A 587 -20.77 12.34 7.72
CA GLU A 587 -21.55 13.15 8.65
C GLU A 587 -21.17 12.78 10.07
N PHE A 588 -21.14 13.76 10.98
CA PHE A 588 -20.81 13.51 12.36
C PHE A 588 -22.09 13.58 13.20
N GLY A 589 -22.51 12.42 13.69
CA GLY A 589 -23.72 12.26 14.50
C GLY A 589 -23.49 12.59 15.98
N PRO A 590 -24.52 12.40 16.83
CA PRO A 590 -24.34 12.47 18.27
C PRO A 590 -23.36 11.36 18.72
N ASP A 591 -22.33 11.76 19.45
CA ASP A 591 -21.29 10.86 19.97
C ASP A 591 -21.79 9.97 21.10
N GLU A 592 -21.14 8.82 21.28
CA GLU A 592 -21.51 7.86 22.33
C GLU A 592 -20.77 8.19 23.63
N ASP A 593 -21.49 8.73 24.61
CA ASP A 593 -21.00 8.90 25.98
C ASP A 593 -20.96 7.53 26.67
N PHE A 594 -19.74 7.03 26.92
CA PHE A 594 -19.50 5.73 27.51
C PHE A 594 -19.94 5.64 28.98
N LEU A 595 -20.16 6.77 29.66
CA LEU A 595 -20.68 6.82 31.03
C LEU A 595 -22.20 6.87 31.08
N ARG A 596 -22.86 7.27 29.98
CA ARG A 596 -24.31 7.35 29.94
C ARG A 596 -24.92 5.93 29.94
N PRO A 597 -25.93 5.66 30.79
CA PRO A 597 -26.70 4.41 30.70
C PRO A 597 -27.22 4.24 29.27
N ALA A 598 -27.07 3.04 28.70
CA ALA A 598 -27.65 2.76 27.39
C ALA A 598 -29.17 2.86 27.49
N ASP A 599 -29.81 3.62 26.60
CA ASP A 599 -31.27 3.73 26.54
C ASP A 599 -31.96 2.38 26.23
N SER A 600 -31.18 1.37 25.80
CA SER A 600 -31.66 0.04 25.41
C SER A 600 -31.98 -0.92 26.56
N GLY A 601 -31.83 -0.51 27.83
CA GLY A 601 -32.15 -1.34 29.00
C GLY A 601 -31.26 -2.58 29.20
N LEU A 602 -30.39 -2.90 28.24
CA LEU A 602 -29.37 -3.94 28.36
C LEU A 602 -28.21 -3.39 29.19
N GLN A 603 -28.17 -3.76 30.47
CA GLN A 603 -27.04 -3.55 31.38
C GLN A 603 -25.78 -4.19 30.79
N PRO A 604 -24.79 -3.42 30.32
CA PRO A 604 -23.55 -3.98 29.81
C PRO A 604 -22.58 -4.17 30.97
N VAL A 605 -22.29 -5.44 31.27
CA VAL A 605 -21.50 -5.96 32.41
C VAL A 605 -20.04 -5.40 32.48
N HIS A 606 -19.62 -4.59 31.51
CA HIS A 606 -18.26 -4.03 31.44
C HIS A 606 -18.17 -2.52 31.09
N ARG A 607 -19.27 -1.74 31.10
CA ARG A 607 -19.17 -0.28 30.96
C ARG A 607 -18.66 0.33 32.28
N GLY A 608 -17.62 1.18 32.20
CA GLY A 608 -17.22 2.03 33.33
C GLY A 608 -15.72 2.15 33.64
N THR A 609 -14.84 1.34 33.04
CA THR A 609 -13.38 1.52 33.23
C THR A 609 -12.71 2.08 31.98
N PRO A 610 -11.65 2.92 32.12
CA PRO A 610 -10.83 3.32 30.98
C PRO A 610 -10.26 2.14 30.19
N ALA A 611 -9.95 1.03 30.87
CA ALA A 611 -9.50 -0.22 30.23
C ALA A 611 -10.57 -0.80 29.30
N ALA A 612 -11.82 -0.90 29.77
CA ALA A 612 -12.92 -1.37 28.95
C ALA A 612 -13.23 -0.40 27.79
N PHE A 613 -13.18 0.91 28.03
CA PHE A 613 -13.33 1.92 26.97
C PHE A 613 -12.29 1.73 25.87
N VAL A 614 -11.01 1.69 26.23
CA VAL A 614 -9.90 1.54 25.29
C VAL A 614 -10.03 0.23 24.51
N ARG A 615 -10.23 -0.91 25.19
CA ARG A 615 -10.26 -2.23 24.57
C ARG A 615 -11.52 -2.49 23.72
N ASN A 616 -12.68 -1.99 24.12
CA ASN A 616 -13.96 -2.40 23.54
C ASN A 616 -14.64 -1.33 22.68
N SER A 617 -14.36 -0.04 22.89
CA SER A 617 -15.00 1.00 22.08
C SER A 617 -14.38 1.07 20.68
N ARG A 618 -15.16 1.44 19.67
CA ARG A 618 -14.71 1.64 18.28
C ARG A 618 -15.48 2.82 17.68
N ILE A 619 -14.83 3.61 16.81
CA ILE A 619 -15.57 4.60 16.01
C ILE A 619 -16.46 3.81 15.05
N THR A 620 -17.76 4.07 15.12
CA THR A 620 -18.77 3.38 14.32
C THR A 620 -19.07 4.18 13.06
N PHE A 621 -19.05 3.52 11.90
CA PHE A 621 -19.49 4.07 10.64
C PHE A 621 -20.86 3.48 10.31
N LYS A 622 -21.92 4.31 10.36
CA LYS A 622 -23.29 3.89 10.07
C LYS A 622 -23.67 4.35 8.66
N TYR A 623 -23.92 3.38 7.78
CA TYR A 623 -24.37 3.63 6.42
C TYR A 623 -25.88 3.92 6.44
N THR A 624 -26.27 5.12 6.03
CA THR A 624 -27.69 5.45 5.87
C THR A 624 -28.20 4.74 4.62
N GLN A 625 -29.10 3.76 4.79
CA GLN A 625 -29.76 3.15 3.64
C GLN A 625 -30.82 4.12 3.09
N PRO A 626 -30.79 4.45 1.79
CA PRO A 626 -31.82 5.28 1.17
C PRO A 626 -33.20 4.64 1.38
N GLY A 627 -34.06 5.29 2.16
CA GLY A 627 -35.44 4.84 2.43
C GLY A 627 -35.65 3.98 3.69
N ASN A 628 -34.62 3.78 4.52
CA ASN A 628 -34.71 3.06 5.79
C ASN A 628 -34.60 3.98 7.02
N ASP A 629 -34.81 5.29 6.86
CA ASP A 629 -35.03 6.16 8.02
C ASP A 629 -36.25 5.62 8.77
N GLU A 630 -36.01 4.93 9.89
CA GLU A 630 -37.06 4.36 10.75
C GLU A 630 -38.10 5.40 11.16
N ALA A 631 -37.70 6.67 11.23
CA ALA A 631 -38.58 7.81 11.48
C ALA A 631 -39.61 8.09 10.37
N SER A 632 -39.40 7.54 9.16
CA SER A 632 -40.24 7.74 7.98
C SER A 632 -40.96 6.48 7.50
N ARG A 633 -40.73 5.32 8.13
CA ARG A 633 -41.56 4.14 7.89
C ARG A 633 -42.95 4.37 8.51
N PRO A 634 -44.03 4.48 7.73
CA PRO A 634 -45.37 4.38 8.29
C PRO A 634 -45.48 3.06 9.04
N GLN A 635 -45.84 3.10 10.33
CA GLN A 635 -46.09 1.89 11.12
C GLN A 635 -47.08 1.02 10.33
N ALA A 636 -46.61 -0.14 9.85
CA ALA A 636 -47.46 -1.06 9.13
C ALA A 636 -48.62 -1.46 10.05
N PRO A 637 -49.88 -1.37 9.59
CA PRO A 637 -51.01 -1.83 10.38
C PRO A 637 -50.81 -3.31 10.72
N ALA A 638 -51.04 -3.67 11.98
CA ALA A 638 -50.95 -5.04 12.47
C ALA A 638 -51.93 -5.94 11.68
N GLY A 639 -51.40 -6.69 10.71
CA GLY A 639 -52.17 -7.56 9.82
C GLY A 639 -51.79 -9.02 10.01
N ASP A 640 -52.82 -9.87 10.16
CA ASP A 640 -52.76 -11.30 10.47
C ASP A 640 -51.84 -12.12 9.57
N ALA A 641 -51.04 -12.98 10.22
CA ALA A 641 -50.17 -13.95 9.59
C ALA A 641 -50.98 -15.09 8.98
N SER A 642 -51.06 -15.16 7.65
CA SER A 642 -51.50 -16.37 6.95
C SER A 642 -50.49 -16.81 5.88
N HIS A 643 -50.26 -18.12 5.89
CA HIS A 643 -49.34 -18.94 5.12
C HIS A 643 -49.11 -18.53 3.65
N SER A 644 -47.86 -18.51 3.19
CA SER A 644 -47.54 -18.86 1.79
C SER A 644 -46.05 -19.20 1.56
N LEU A 645 -45.86 -20.43 1.08
CA LEU A 645 -44.90 -21.01 0.12
C LEU A 645 -43.38 -20.71 0.20
N PRO A 646 -42.53 -21.73 -0.05
CA PRO A 646 -41.07 -21.59 -0.06
C PRO A 646 -40.57 -20.75 -1.26
N PRO A 647 -39.49 -19.97 -1.09
CA PRO A 647 -39.02 -19.02 -2.08
C PRO A 647 -38.36 -19.73 -3.27
N GLN A 648 -38.79 -19.38 -4.48
CA GLN A 648 -38.07 -19.70 -5.72
C GLN A 648 -36.71 -18.98 -5.72
N LEU A 649 -35.65 -19.68 -6.14
CA LEU A 649 -34.31 -19.11 -6.31
C LEU A 649 -34.38 -17.93 -7.31
N PRO A 650 -33.92 -16.72 -6.93
CA PRO A 650 -34.05 -15.55 -7.77
C PRO A 650 -33.16 -15.67 -9.01
N GLN A 651 -33.74 -15.41 -10.19
CA GLN A 651 -32.95 -15.19 -11.39
C GLN A 651 -32.05 -13.96 -11.21
N PRO A 652 -30.83 -13.94 -11.79
CA PRO A 652 -29.94 -12.80 -11.72
C PRO A 652 -30.61 -11.60 -12.40
N GLN A 653 -31.17 -10.70 -11.59
CA GLN A 653 -31.69 -9.43 -12.09
C GLN A 653 -30.51 -8.57 -12.55
N PRO A 654 -30.67 -7.80 -13.65
CA PRO A 654 -29.68 -6.82 -14.04
C PRO A 654 -29.41 -5.89 -12.86
N SER A 655 -28.14 -5.82 -12.44
CA SER A 655 -27.74 -5.03 -11.28
C SER A 655 -28.30 -3.62 -11.42
N PRO A 656 -29.14 -3.15 -10.48
CA PRO A 656 -29.62 -1.78 -10.51
C PRO A 656 -28.41 -0.86 -10.62
N GLY A 657 -28.45 0.11 -11.53
CA GLY A 657 -27.36 1.07 -11.70
C GLY A 657 -26.93 1.66 -10.35
N PRO A 658 -25.66 2.08 -10.21
CA PRO A 658 -25.06 2.41 -8.92
C PRO A 658 -25.96 3.38 -8.15
N ARG A 659 -26.63 2.87 -7.11
CA ARG A 659 -27.42 3.73 -6.22
C ARG A 659 -26.43 4.63 -5.50
N LEU A 660 -26.56 5.94 -5.69
CA LEU A 660 -25.79 6.91 -4.92
C LEU A 660 -26.05 6.64 -3.44
N ALA A 661 -25.02 6.15 -2.78
CA ALA A 661 -25.11 5.79 -1.38
C ALA A 661 -25.25 7.06 -0.54
N GLY A 662 -26.12 6.99 0.48
CA GLY A 662 -26.32 8.10 1.41
C GLY A 662 -25.04 8.44 2.19
N PRO A 663 -25.07 9.54 2.95
CA PRO A 663 -23.97 9.90 3.84
C PRO A 663 -23.67 8.80 4.85
N VAL A 664 -22.42 8.76 5.32
CA VAL A 664 -21.97 7.82 6.35
C VAL A 664 -21.82 8.57 7.65
N ARG A 665 -22.65 8.20 8.62
CA ARG A 665 -22.62 8.80 9.94
C ARG A 665 -21.49 8.18 10.77
N VAL A 666 -20.53 9.01 11.15
CA VAL A 666 -19.45 8.69 12.08
C VAL A 666 -19.94 8.99 13.50
N VAL A 667 -19.83 8.00 14.38
CA VAL A 667 -20.11 8.14 15.81
C VAL A 667 -18.87 7.76 16.59
N SER A 668 -18.37 8.69 17.38
CA SER A 668 -17.17 8.47 18.18
C SER A 668 -17.54 8.18 19.65
N PRO A 669 -16.94 7.14 20.25
CA PRO A 669 -17.09 6.92 21.68
C PRO A 669 -16.20 7.89 22.45
N TYR A 670 -16.69 8.37 23.59
CA TYR A 670 -15.91 9.17 24.52
C TYR A 670 -16.26 8.90 25.98
N LEU A 671 -15.36 9.28 26.87
CA LEU A 671 -15.55 9.29 28.32
C LEU A 671 -15.07 10.64 28.82
N LEU A 672 -16.01 11.45 29.33
CA LEU A 672 -15.74 12.78 29.88
C LEU A 672 -16.08 12.76 31.37
N VAL A 673 -15.07 12.95 32.22
CA VAL A 673 -15.28 13.09 33.67
C VAL A 673 -15.17 14.56 34.02
N SER A 674 -16.28 15.17 34.46
CA SER A 674 -16.30 16.58 34.87
C SER A 674 -15.36 16.82 36.06
N ALA A 675 -14.78 18.02 36.09
CA ALA A 675 -13.96 18.45 37.23
C ALA A 675 -14.86 18.77 38.44
N PRO A 676 -14.45 18.42 39.68
CA PRO A 676 -15.11 18.96 40.86
C PRO A 676 -14.90 20.49 40.95
N VAL A 677 -15.87 21.21 41.53
CA VAL A 677 -15.87 22.69 41.59
C VAL A 677 -14.62 23.27 42.28
N ASN A 678 -14.00 22.52 43.20
CA ASN A 678 -12.86 22.96 44.02
C ASN A 678 -11.50 22.38 43.57
N VAL A 679 -11.30 22.02 42.30
CA VAL A 679 -10.02 21.40 41.83
C VAL A 679 -8.77 22.22 42.19
N ALA A 680 -8.84 23.56 42.17
CA ALA A 680 -7.70 24.42 42.41
C ALA A 680 -7.11 24.36 43.84
N SER A 681 -7.86 23.81 44.82
CA SER A 681 -7.40 23.64 46.19
C SER A 681 -6.77 22.28 46.48
N LEU A 682 -6.84 21.35 45.52
CA LEU A 682 -6.30 19.99 45.66
C LEU A 682 -4.81 19.94 45.32
N ARG A 683 -4.10 18.97 45.88
CA ARG A 683 -2.69 18.73 45.52
C ARG A 683 -2.62 18.23 44.07
N LEU A 684 -1.55 18.57 43.35
CA LEU A 684 -1.35 18.09 41.97
C LEU A 684 -1.42 16.55 41.84
N SER A 685 -1.00 15.81 42.87
CA SER A 685 -1.12 14.35 42.91
C SER A 685 -2.58 13.87 42.91
N GLU A 686 -3.49 14.66 43.46
CA GLU A 686 -4.92 14.36 43.59
C GLU A 686 -5.70 14.75 42.33
N THR A 687 -5.20 15.72 41.55
CA THR A 687 -5.86 16.21 40.33
C THR A 687 -5.54 15.37 39.08
N ARG A 688 -4.60 14.42 39.17
CA ARG A 688 -4.14 13.58 38.04
C ARG A 688 -5.30 12.88 37.31
N PHE A 689 -6.25 12.34 38.05
CA PHE A 689 -7.40 11.59 37.51
C PHE A 689 -8.65 12.45 37.26
N MET A 690 -8.58 13.77 37.49
CA MET A 690 -9.70 14.68 37.35
C MET A 690 -9.71 15.35 35.97
N GLY A 691 -10.90 15.63 35.44
CA GLY A 691 -11.07 16.24 34.13
C GLY A 691 -10.57 15.45 32.92
N PRO A 692 -10.34 14.13 32.94
CA PRO A 692 -9.89 13.45 31.73
C PRO A 692 -11.02 13.42 30.69
N PHE A 693 -10.64 13.71 29.45
CA PHE A 693 -11.47 13.55 28.28
C PHE A 693 -10.82 12.49 27.39
N TYR A 694 -11.34 11.26 27.50
CA TYR A 694 -10.93 10.15 26.66
C TYR A 694 -11.81 10.13 25.42
N VAL A 695 -11.22 10.13 24.25
CA VAL A 695 -11.99 10.18 23.00
C VAL A 695 -11.27 9.41 21.90
N LYS A 696 -12.05 8.78 21.01
CA LYS A 696 -11.55 8.23 19.76
C LYS A 696 -11.95 9.14 18.61
N VAL A 697 -11.00 9.54 17.78
CA VAL A 697 -11.27 10.38 16.59
C VAL A 697 -10.56 9.81 15.37
N ILE A 698 -11.08 10.12 14.19
CA ILE A 698 -10.36 9.82 12.94
C ILE A 698 -9.12 10.71 12.84
N SER A 699 -8.00 10.15 12.37
CA SER A 699 -6.83 10.96 12.02
C SER A 699 -7.09 11.73 10.71
N THR A 700 -6.27 12.73 10.44
CA THR A 700 -6.31 13.44 9.15
C THR A 700 -6.01 12.48 7.98
N ALA A 701 -5.07 11.55 8.17
CA ALA A 701 -4.74 10.53 7.19
C ALA A 701 -5.92 9.57 6.93
N LEU A 702 -6.65 9.18 7.97
CA LEU A 702 -7.85 8.34 7.83
C LEU A 702 -8.96 9.05 7.06
N ALA A 703 -9.16 10.35 7.31
CA ALA A 703 -10.09 11.17 6.52
C ALA A 703 -9.63 11.30 5.05
N MET A 704 -8.32 11.47 4.80
CA MET A 704 -7.77 11.50 3.43
C MET A 704 -7.99 10.17 2.69
N GLU A 705 -7.78 9.04 3.38
CA GLU A 705 -8.03 7.71 2.84
C GLU A 705 -9.53 7.49 2.54
N TRP A 706 -10.41 8.02 3.40
CA TRP A 706 -11.85 8.03 3.14
C TRP A 706 -12.20 8.76 1.85
N ILE A 707 -11.73 9.99 1.71
CA ILE A 707 -11.97 10.86 0.54
C ILE A 707 -11.44 10.21 -0.74
N SER A 708 -10.28 9.55 -0.66
CA SER A 708 -9.58 8.99 -1.83
C SER A 708 -10.14 7.65 -2.28
N LEU A 709 -10.69 6.84 -1.36
CA LEU A 709 -11.02 5.43 -1.62
C LEU A 709 -12.37 5.04 -1.03
N ASP A 710 -12.50 5.11 0.29
CA ASP A 710 -13.60 4.42 0.97
C ASP A 710 -14.98 5.05 0.70
N SER A 711 -15.02 6.35 0.41
CA SER A 711 -16.25 7.03 -0.01
C SER A 711 -16.83 6.48 -1.32
N LEU A 712 -15.99 5.82 -2.14
CA LEU A 712 -16.33 5.39 -3.51
C LEU A 712 -16.72 3.91 -3.59
N ARG A 713 -16.60 3.15 -2.50
CA ARG A 713 -16.96 1.73 -2.48
C ARG A 713 -18.46 1.52 -2.55
N GLU A 714 -18.88 0.35 -2.99
CA GLU A 714 -20.30 -0.07 -2.91
C GLU A 714 -20.71 -0.23 -1.43
N ILE A 715 -22.00 -0.04 -1.11
CA ILE A 715 -22.49 -0.19 0.29
C ILE A 715 -22.37 -1.65 0.75
N GLU A 716 -22.56 -2.58 -0.19
CA GLU A 716 -22.61 -4.02 0.09
C GLU A 716 -21.22 -4.65 0.24
N THR A 717 -20.16 -3.89 -0.03
CA THR A 717 -18.80 -4.34 0.26
C THR A 717 -18.61 -4.41 1.78
N PRO A 718 -18.35 -5.61 2.35
CA PRO A 718 -18.22 -5.76 3.80
C PRO A 718 -17.08 -4.89 4.34
N TRP A 719 -17.33 -4.25 5.48
CA TRP A 719 -16.39 -3.44 6.26
C TRP A 719 -15.96 -4.15 7.54
#